data_AF-A0A414LKR2-F1
#
_entry.id   AF-A0A414LKR2-F1
#
_cell.length_a   1.000
_cell.length_b   1.000
_cell.length_c   1.000
_cell.angle_alpha   90.00
_cell.angle_beta   90.00
_cell.angle_gamma   90.00
#
_symmetry.space_group_name_H-M   'P 1'
#
loop_
_entity.id
_entity.type
_entity.pdbx_description
1 polymer ?
#
loop_
_entity_poly.entity_id
_entity_poly.type
_entity_poly.pdbx_seq_one_letter_code
_entity_poly.pdbx_strand_id
1 'polypeptide(L)'
;MKKNIVFSMCASLLFLASCDYNKDNFPGYDELAIPKDVQNVELSLADGDYKKVAGLESNIKLAASKDDPEGINFPAALEAMGSNKYFTENAQASWYLPAYLESLYPYLSDESKVTVAFNNAENLPEYLTDFNGISAYELTSGDYKTVWGETVSASFLSPSTISKIPAILKQAVENPVDGAMRMVNYAYSETEPSIGGGGVIPNVYQKVSGMAAEGGNYVFVAPDKEGKLIPFGRLQDETKSYGYMAGTAVTVTDGLISSDVSNYVLTVTPTATGYSLQRPDEKFIYLSGTYNSFNLGALPATGGDWKFAQNADGTTSIVNVDKKKTVKLNEYNGSYSFGSYPPSSFGIYLNATMKGSDGGFTFQDLKLEGVTYAWKYDSQNNYWKASAFAGGVNNPTESWLVSTEIDLSGATAPSLSFDAAINHLNGNNRADFIEAKISADYVDNVTTATWATLNATWSEGKSWTFVNSGEIDLKDYVGKKVRLAFAYKSTSECAPTIEVKNVSVTEPKDGYYADVYLYKEVPENEVEAASAMMFASTRAAAKYNTSAVYRYDAASSTWKEYTTPDVTVAVLQPADYAKMGATYVSKPGETLPIYLKNAYPYAQADLTVAAVYYSSSSQAISATEFVYDGTTWTETAKVMPTTMLFIKANGVWNEARVYYANTFIGDEGGCTIQDVELGGKDYVWILDAKYGWKATGYLGGNKTTESWLLIPEINLKGALTPVLRFEAGLNYLYGAKAEDYISVCVSTDYTNDVTTATWEKLEFATWPDSFTFIPMEADFSKYNDKVIRIAIKYTSDATCASTFEVKNFSLQEE
;
A
#
# COMPACT_ATOMS: atom_id res chain seq x y z
N MET A 1 11.17 26.27 -56.08
CA MET A 1 11.42 24.82 -56.33
C MET A 1 10.15 24.19 -56.91
N LYS A 2 10.32 23.26 -57.84
CA LYS A 2 9.34 22.80 -58.84
C LYS A 2 8.08 22.18 -58.22
N LYS A 3 6.89 22.61 -58.67
CA LYS A 3 5.60 21.93 -58.42
C LYS A 3 5.51 20.71 -59.33
N ASN A 4 5.46 19.51 -58.75
CA ASN A 4 5.17 18.27 -59.46
C ASN A 4 3.73 17.85 -59.11
N ILE A 5 2.79 18.15 -60.00
CA ILE A 5 1.44 17.56 -59.99
C ILE A 5 1.51 16.32 -60.87
N VAL A 6 1.26 15.14 -60.28
CA VAL A 6 1.11 13.89 -61.02
C VAL A 6 -0.38 13.54 -61.03
N PHE A 7 -1.06 13.95 -62.10
CA PHE A 7 -2.34 13.35 -62.50
C PHE A 7 -2.02 12.36 -63.63
N SER A 8 -2.16 11.08 -63.35
CA SER A 8 -1.98 10.01 -64.33
C SER A 8 -3.29 9.75 -65.05
N MET A 9 -3.47 10.29 -66.26
CA MET A 9 -4.06 9.54 -67.37
C MET A 9 -3.88 10.26 -68.72
N CYS A 10 -3.03 9.66 -69.55
CA CYS A 10 -3.04 9.56 -71.00
C CYS A 10 -3.37 10.77 -71.92
N ALA A 11 -2.33 11.16 -72.66
CA ALA A 11 -2.27 11.25 -74.13
C ALA A 11 -2.20 12.65 -74.79
N SER A 12 -1.06 12.83 -75.48
CA SER A 12 -0.81 13.63 -76.71
C SER A 12 -0.82 15.17 -76.66
N LEU A 13 0.39 15.72 -76.61
CA LEU A 13 0.96 16.88 -77.33
C LEU A 13 -0.01 17.75 -78.18
N LEU A 14 -0.04 19.06 -77.89
CA LEU A 14 0.25 20.14 -78.86
C LEU A 14 0.35 21.51 -78.17
N PHE A 15 1.39 22.26 -78.54
CA PHE A 15 1.66 23.64 -78.13
C PHE A 15 0.54 24.59 -78.57
N LEU A 16 -0.06 25.33 -77.62
CA LEU A 16 -0.65 26.65 -77.89
C LEU A 16 -0.31 27.60 -76.75
N ALA A 17 0.31 28.71 -77.12
CA ALA A 17 0.59 29.85 -76.27
C ALA A 17 -0.71 30.53 -75.83
N SER A 18 -0.69 31.04 -74.59
CA SER A 18 -1.50 32.13 -74.02
C SER A 18 -2.89 32.38 -74.61
N CYS A 19 -3.92 31.98 -73.87
CA CYS A 19 -5.11 32.82 -73.71
C CYS A 19 -5.14 33.22 -72.24
N ASP A 20 -5.09 34.53 -71.97
CA ASP A 20 -5.31 35.06 -70.63
C ASP A 20 -6.73 34.66 -70.18
N TYR A 21 -6.83 34.13 -68.96
CA TYR A 21 -8.08 33.66 -68.38
C TYR A 21 -9.07 34.83 -68.25
N ASN A 22 -10.24 34.68 -68.88
CA ASN A 22 -11.27 35.71 -68.93
C ASN A 22 -12.19 35.61 -67.70
N LYS A 23 -11.78 36.34 -66.65
CA LYS A 23 -12.46 36.52 -65.36
C LYS A 23 -13.87 37.14 -65.45
N ASP A 24 -14.22 37.78 -66.57
CA ASP A 24 -15.52 38.46 -66.73
C ASP A 24 -16.64 37.50 -67.17
N ASN A 25 -16.31 36.32 -67.71
CA ASN A 25 -17.29 35.35 -68.23
C ASN A 25 -17.52 34.13 -67.32
N PHE A 26 -16.72 33.95 -66.26
CA PHE A 26 -16.81 32.81 -65.34
C PHE A 26 -16.62 33.22 -63.86
N PRO A 27 -17.43 34.15 -63.33
CA PRO A 27 -17.43 34.42 -61.89
C PRO A 27 -17.80 33.14 -61.14
N GLY A 28 -16.95 32.71 -60.19
CA GLY A 28 -17.17 31.52 -59.35
C GLY A 28 -16.47 30.22 -59.80
N TYR A 29 -15.77 30.19 -60.93
CA TYR A 29 -15.09 28.94 -61.36
C TYR A 29 -13.84 28.61 -60.53
N ASP A 30 -13.18 29.62 -59.96
CA ASP A 30 -12.08 29.42 -59.00
C ASP A 30 -12.57 28.81 -57.67
N GLU A 31 -13.85 29.03 -57.30
CA GLU A 31 -14.48 28.44 -56.11
C GLU A 31 -14.87 26.97 -56.31
N LEU A 32 -15.04 26.52 -57.56
CA LEU A 32 -15.36 25.13 -57.93
C LEU A 32 -14.12 24.24 -58.11
N ALA A 33 -12.91 24.82 -58.03
CA ALA A 33 -11.65 24.10 -58.29
C ALA A 33 -11.03 23.41 -57.05
N ILE A 34 -11.60 23.60 -55.86
CA ILE A 34 -11.14 22.97 -54.61
C ILE A 34 -12.16 21.90 -54.20
N PRO A 35 -11.79 20.60 -54.18
CA PRO A 35 -12.67 19.56 -53.65
C PRO A 35 -13.01 19.87 -52.19
N LYS A 36 -14.30 20.08 -51.88
CA LYS A 36 -14.80 20.16 -50.52
C LYS A 36 -15.00 18.73 -49.97
N ASP A 37 -14.18 18.34 -49.01
CA ASP A 37 -14.30 17.07 -48.29
C ASP A 37 -14.76 17.37 -46.85
N VAL A 38 -16.09 17.38 -46.68
CA VAL A 38 -16.78 17.66 -45.41
C VAL A 38 -17.22 16.34 -44.79
N GLN A 39 -16.77 16.05 -43.57
CA GLN A 39 -17.06 14.79 -42.90
C GLN A 39 -17.50 14.97 -41.45
N ASN A 40 -18.30 14.01 -40.96
CA ASN A 40 -18.57 13.80 -39.54
C ASN A 40 -17.80 12.55 -39.08
N VAL A 41 -16.86 12.71 -38.16
CA VAL A 41 -15.96 11.65 -37.70
C VAL A 41 -16.13 11.43 -36.20
N GLU A 42 -16.09 10.18 -35.75
CA GLU A 42 -15.96 9.83 -34.34
C GLU A 42 -14.53 9.34 -34.06
N LEU A 43 -13.88 9.93 -33.06
CA LEU A 43 -12.53 9.59 -32.63
C LEU A 43 -12.54 9.24 -31.15
N SER A 44 -12.02 8.07 -30.77
CA SER A 44 -11.78 7.73 -29.36
C SER A 44 -10.28 7.69 -29.08
N LEU A 45 -9.81 8.49 -28.13
CA LEU A 45 -8.37 8.52 -27.79
C LEU A 45 -7.98 7.25 -27.03
N ALA A 46 -6.97 6.54 -27.54
CA ALA A 46 -6.31 5.47 -26.80
C ALA A 46 -5.23 6.03 -25.86
N ASP A 47 -4.77 5.23 -24.89
CA ASP A 47 -3.71 5.59 -23.94
C ASP A 47 -2.48 6.26 -24.58
N GLY A 48 -2.06 5.76 -25.75
CA GLY A 48 -0.89 6.28 -26.46
C GLY A 48 -1.11 7.64 -27.12
N ASP A 49 -2.36 8.05 -27.34
CA ASP A 49 -2.70 9.29 -28.04
C ASP A 49 -2.52 10.52 -27.15
N TYR A 50 -2.76 10.42 -25.84
CA TYR A 50 -2.50 11.52 -24.88
C TYR A 50 -1.04 11.98 -24.92
N LYS A 51 -0.10 11.03 -25.03
CA LYS A 51 1.32 11.34 -25.18
C LYS A 51 1.63 12.00 -26.53
N LYS A 52 0.93 11.63 -27.60
CA LYS A 52 1.05 12.29 -28.92
C LYS A 52 0.52 13.72 -28.83
N VAL A 53 -0.63 13.93 -28.22
CA VAL A 53 -1.23 15.26 -27.99
C VAL A 53 -0.26 16.15 -27.21
N ALA A 54 0.29 15.66 -26.09
CA ALA A 54 1.24 16.39 -25.26
C ALA A 54 2.57 16.70 -25.97
N GLY A 55 3.02 15.79 -26.85
CA GLY A 55 4.28 15.91 -27.59
C GLY A 55 4.22 16.77 -28.84
N LEU A 56 3.06 17.30 -29.24
CA LEU A 56 2.95 18.17 -30.41
C LEU A 56 3.61 19.52 -30.15
N GLU A 57 4.48 19.94 -31.08
CA GLU A 57 5.23 21.20 -30.96
C GLU A 57 4.31 22.41 -30.82
N SER A 58 3.17 22.42 -31.51
CA SER A 58 2.13 23.45 -31.39
C SER A 58 1.52 23.50 -29.99
N ASN A 59 1.24 22.36 -29.38
CA ASN A 59 0.67 22.28 -28.02
C ASN A 59 1.69 22.69 -26.95
N ILE A 60 2.96 22.30 -27.11
CA ILE A 60 4.04 22.73 -26.21
C ILE A 60 4.20 24.26 -26.26
N LYS A 61 4.17 24.86 -27.46
CA LYS A 61 4.23 26.32 -27.62
C LYS A 61 3.01 27.01 -27.01
N LEU A 62 1.81 26.46 -27.22
CA LEU A 62 0.58 26.99 -26.65
C LEU A 62 0.60 26.95 -25.12
N ALA A 63 1.06 25.84 -24.53
CA ALA A 63 1.19 25.72 -23.08
C ALA A 63 2.18 26.76 -22.52
N ALA A 64 3.30 27.01 -23.21
CA ALA A 64 4.30 28.00 -22.79
C ALA A 64 3.83 29.46 -22.94
N SER A 65 2.82 29.74 -23.78
CA SER A 65 2.31 31.09 -24.03
C SER A 65 1.09 31.47 -23.20
N LYS A 66 0.55 30.55 -22.38
CA LYS A 66 -0.61 30.83 -21.52
C LYS A 66 -0.17 31.75 -20.37
N ASP A 67 -0.90 32.85 -20.19
CA ASP A 67 -0.68 33.79 -19.08
C ASP A 67 -0.94 33.10 -17.74
N ASP A 68 -0.14 33.44 -16.74
CA ASP A 68 -0.11 32.82 -15.43
C ASP A 68 -0.81 33.69 -14.37
N PRO A 69 -2.12 33.52 -14.12
CA PRO A 69 -2.83 34.28 -13.11
C PRO A 69 -2.54 33.80 -11.66
N GLU A 70 -1.97 32.60 -11.44
CA GLU A 70 -1.94 31.94 -10.11
C GLU A 70 -0.65 31.14 -9.77
N GLY A 71 0.42 31.23 -10.55
CA GLY A 71 1.64 30.43 -10.39
C GLY A 71 1.60 29.05 -11.09
N ILE A 72 0.69 28.85 -12.05
CA ILE A 72 0.42 27.56 -12.71
C ILE A 72 1.41 27.29 -13.83
N ASN A 73 2.10 26.15 -13.77
CA ASN A 73 3.02 25.71 -14.81
C ASN A 73 2.28 24.88 -15.89
N PHE A 74 1.73 25.57 -16.88
CA PHE A 74 0.98 24.94 -18.00
C PHE A 74 1.79 23.92 -18.81
N PRO A 75 3.09 24.11 -19.13
CA PRO A 75 3.90 23.06 -19.74
C PRO A 75 3.98 21.78 -18.92
N ALA A 76 4.15 21.89 -17.59
CA ALA A 76 4.15 20.72 -16.71
C ALA A 76 2.77 20.06 -16.63
N ALA A 77 1.69 20.85 -16.65
CA ALA A 77 0.33 20.32 -16.70
C ALA A 77 0.06 19.54 -18.00
N LEU A 78 0.55 20.04 -19.15
CA LEU A 78 0.46 19.33 -20.44
C LEU A 78 1.25 18.01 -20.43
N GLU A 79 2.47 18.01 -19.88
CA GLU A 79 3.27 16.79 -19.74
C GLU A 79 2.61 15.77 -18.80
N ALA A 80 2.04 16.24 -17.69
CA ALA A 80 1.29 15.43 -16.74
C ALA A 80 0.04 14.83 -17.39
N MET A 81 -0.74 15.59 -18.17
CA MET A 81 -1.88 15.11 -18.95
C MET A 81 -1.46 13.93 -19.86
N GLY A 82 -0.37 14.09 -20.60
CA GLY A 82 0.15 13.05 -21.50
C GLY A 82 0.59 11.78 -20.77
N SER A 83 1.10 11.90 -19.55
CA SER A 83 1.54 10.77 -18.72
C SER A 83 0.39 10.08 -17.99
N ASN A 84 -0.55 10.88 -17.49
CA ASN A 84 -1.67 10.44 -16.69
C ASN A 84 -2.85 9.93 -17.54
N LYS A 85 -2.88 10.26 -18.84
CA LYS A 85 -3.85 9.79 -19.85
C LYS A 85 -5.26 10.36 -19.65
N TYR A 86 -5.34 11.57 -19.13
CA TYR A 86 -6.58 12.33 -18.99
C TYR A 86 -6.29 13.83 -18.98
N PHE A 87 -7.20 14.62 -19.52
CA PHE A 87 -7.17 16.09 -19.50
C PHE A 87 -7.58 16.62 -18.12
N THR A 88 -7.17 17.83 -17.79
CA THR A 88 -7.48 18.49 -16.50
C THR A 88 -7.93 19.93 -16.75
N GLU A 89 -8.39 20.63 -15.70
CA GLU A 89 -8.67 22.07 -15.79
C GLU A 89 -7.44 22.89 -16.24
N ASN A 90 -6.24 22.46 -15.84
CA ASN A 90 -4.96 23.11 -16.17
C ASN A 90 -4.36 22.58 -17.48
N ALA A 91 -4.95 21.55 -18.07
CA ALA A 91 -4.61 21.03 -19.37
C ALA A 91 -5.87 20.58 -20.11
N GLN A 92 -6.69 21.54 -20.54
CA GLN A 92 -8.02 21.26 -21.10
C GLN A 92 -7.94 20.63 -22.49
N ALA A 93 -8.88 19.71 -22.77
CA ALA A 93 -9.02 19.07 -24.08
C ALA A 93 -9.23 20.08 -25.22
N SER A 94 -10.05 21.12 -24.99
CA SER A 94 -10.33 22.17 -25.97
C SER A 94 -9.11 23.00 -26.37
N TRP A 95 -8.04 23.01 -25.56
CA TRP A 95 -6.81 23.72 -25.89
C TRP A 95 -5.89 22.91 -26.81
N TYR A 96 -5.80 21.59 -26.59
CA TYR A 96 -4.74 20.77 -27.18
C TYR A 96 -5.24 19.78 -28.23
N LEU A 97 -6.52 19.42 -28.22
CA LEU A 97 -7.11 18.59 -29.27
C LEU A 97 -7.18 19.26 -30.65
N PRO A 98 -7.42 20.59 -30.79
CA PRO A 98 -7.39 21.25 -32.10
C PRO A 98 -6.15 20.94 -32.94
N ALA A 99 -4.95 21.08 -32.35
CA ALA A 99 -3.70 20.79 -33.06
C ALA A 99 -3.52 19.30 -33.37
N TYR A 100 -4.05 18.43 -32.50
CA TYR A 100 -4.01 17.00 -32.72
C TYR A 100 -4.95 16.56 -33.85
N LEU A 101 -6.16 17.11 -33.89
CA LEU A 101 -7.11 16.91 -34.98
C LEU A 101 -6.55 17.44 -36.30
N GLU A 102 -5.86 18.59 -36.31
CA GLU A 102 -5.19 19.09 -37.52
C GLU A 102 -4.07 18.14 -37.97
N SER A 103 -3.36 17.51 -37.04
CA SER A 103 -2.33 16.50 -37.38
C SER A 103 -2.91 15.21 -37.97
N LEU A 104 -4.12 14.82 -37.57
CA LEU A 104 -4.81 13.61 -38.03
C LEU A 104 -5.61 13.85 -39.32
N TYR A 105 -6.26 14.99 -39.42
CA TYR A 105 -7.22 15.34 -40.47
C TYR A 105 -6.90 16.69 -41.16
N PRO A 106 -5.67 16.89 -41.69
CA PRO A 106 -5.28 18.17 -42.29
C PRO A 106 -6.06 18.47 -43.59
N TYR A 107 -6.58 17.44 -44.26
CA TYR A 107 -7.23 17.55 -45.57
C TYR A 107 -8.74 17.83 -45.50
N LEU A 108 -9.36 17.68 -44.32
CA LEU A 108 -10.79 17.95 -44.17
C LEU A 108 -11.05 19.44 -44.38
N SER A 109 -12.16 19.75 -45.05
CA SER A 109 -12.61 21.10 -45.35
C SER A 109 -13.36 21.71 -44.17
N ASP A 110 -13.53 23.03 -44.18
CA ASP A 110 -14.43 23.74 -43.26
C ASP A 110 -15.83 23.10 -43.25
N GLU A 111 -16.55 23.23 -42.14
CA GLU A 111 -17.83 22.54 -41.81
C GLU A 111 -17.68 21.08 -41.40
N SER A 112 -16.48 20.47 -41.49
CA SER A 112 -16.24 19.12 -40.97
C SER A 112 -16.35 19.07 -39.45
N LYS A 113 -16.85 17.96 -38.92
CA LYS A 113 -17.06 17.75 -37.48
C LYS A 113 -16.35 16.50 -36.98
N VAL A 114 -15.69 16.59 -35.83
CA VAL A 114 -15.09 15.44 -35.14
C VAL A 114 -15.62 15.39 -33.72
N THR A 115 -16.32 14.32 -33.37
CA THR A 115 -16.67 14.01 -31.98
C THR A 115 -15.52 13.22 -31.37
N VAL A 116 -14.83 13.80 -30.40
CA VAL A 116 -13.70 13.15 -29.72
C VAL A 116 -14.14 12.63 -28.36
N ALA A 117 -14.03 11.32 -28.14
CA ALA A 117 -14.15 10.68 -26.84
C ALA A 117 -12.78 10.61 -26.16
N PHE A 118 -12.70 11.10 -24.93
CA PHE A 118 -11.47 11.16 -24.15
C PHE A 118 -11.76 11.12 -22.65
N ASN A 119 -10.69 11.05 -21.88
CA ASN A 119 -10.70 10.98 -20.43
C ASN A 119 -10.42 12.35 -19.82
N ASN A 120 -11.25 12.81 -18.89
CA ASN A 120 -10.99 13.96 -18.03
C ASN A 120 -10.66 13.50 -16.62
N ALA A 121 -9.84 14.25 -15.89
CA ALA A 121 -9.71 14.09 -14.46
C ALA A 121 -11.06 14.36 -13.80
N GLU A 122 -11.46 13.47 -12.91
CA GLU A 122 -12.45 13.80 -11.90
C GLU A 122 -11.72 14.56 -10.79
N ASN A 123 -12.31 15.67 -10.32
CA ASN A 123 -11.85 16.32 -9.10
C ASN A 123 -12.24 15.40 -7.93
N LEU A 124 -11.38 14.43 -7.64
CA LEU A 124 -11.48 13.65 -6.42
C LEU A 124 -11.54 14.63 -5.24
N PRO A 125 -12.45 14.43 -4.28
CA PRO A 125 -12.65 15.39 -3.20
C PRO A 125 -11.35 15.72 -2.45
N GLU A 126 -11.18 16.99 -2.07
CA GLU A 126 -9.96 17.51 -1.44
C GLU A 126 -9.57 16.71 -0.18
N TYR A 127 -10.55 16.20 0.59
CA TYR A 127 -10.31 15.41 1.79
C TYR A 127 -9.48 14.13 1.52
N LEU A 128 -9.50 13.56 0.30
CA LEU A 128 -8.67 12.38 -0.02
C LEU A 128 -7.18 12.70 0.05
N THR A 129 -6.81 13.98 -0.09
CA THR A 129 -5.43 14.43 0.08
C THR A 129 -4.98 14.45 1.54
N ASP A 130 -5.90 14.49 2.52
CA ASP A 130 -5.55 14.39 3.95
C ASP A 130 -4.84 13.06 4.25
N PHE A 131 -5.14 11.99 3.51
CA PHE A 131 -4.51 10.68 3.68
C PHE A 131 -3.10 10.59 3.09
N ASN A 132 -2.63 11.63 2.38
CA ASN A 132 -1.26 11.64 1.85
C ASN A 132 -0.24 11.68 2.99
N GLY A 133 0.65 10.69 3.03
CA GLY A 133 1.69 10.60 4.06
C GLY A 133 1.20 10.15 5.44
N ILE A 134 -0.03 9.63 5.54
CA ILE A 134 -0.51 8.94 6.74
C ILE A 134 0.42 7.76 7.09
N SER A 135 0.67 7.55 8.38
CA SER A 135 1.48 6.44 8.88
C SER A 135 0.78 5.66 10.00
N ALA A 136 1.19 4.41 10.20
CA ALA A 136 0.63 3.57 11.25
C ALA A 136 1.24 3.90 12.61
N TYR A 137 0.45 3.76 13.68
CA TYR A 137 0.92 3.75 15.06
C TYR A 137 0.32 2.55 15.79
N GLU A 138 1.17 1.63 16.23
CA GLU A 138 0.74 0.43 16.95
C GLU A 138 0.83 0.68 18.46
N LEU A 139 -0.28 0.51 19.18
CA LEU A 139 -0.26 0.61 20.65
C LEU A 139 0.61 -0.50 21.23
N THR A 140 1.51 -0.08 22.10
CA THR A 140 2.43 -0.93 22.84
C THR A 140 1.88 -1.26 24.23
N SER A 141 2.52 -2.20 24.93
CA SER A 141 2.22 -2.48 26.34
C SER A 141 2.36 -1.24 27.24
N GLY A 142 3.29 -0.32 26.92
CA GLY A 142 3.44 0.94 27.64
C GLY A 142 2.25 1.90 27.45
N ASP A 143 1.66 1.89 26.26
CA ASP A 143 0.50 2.73 25.96
C ASP A 143 -0.74 2.24 26.71
N TYR A 144 -0.99 0.92 26.70
CA TYR A 144 -2.09 0.34 27.49
C TYR A 144 -1.91 0.58 29.00
N LYS A 145 -0.68 0.49 29.51
CA LYS A 145 -0.39 0.82 30.92
C LYS A 145 -0.69 2.29 31.23
N THR A 146 -0.40 3.20 30.31
CA THR A 146 -0.71 4.64 30.48
C THR A 146 -2.22 4.89 30.51
N VAL A 147 -2.98 4.13 29.73
CA VAL A 147 -4.44 4.20 29.66
C VAL A 147 -5.10 3.65 30.93
N TRP A 148 -4.66 2.50 31.40
CA TRP A 148 -5.29 1.79 32.54
C TRP A 148 -4.72 2.19 33.91
N GLY A 149 -3.56 2.84 33.93
CA GLY A 149 -2.83 3.18 35.14
C GLY A 149 -2.14 1.96 35.77
N GLU A 150 -1.57 2.14 36.96
CA GLU A 150 -0.79 1.09 37.65
C GLU A 150 -1.67 -0.02 38.27
N THR A 151 -2.98 0.22 38.41
CA THR A 151 -3.89 -0.65 39.17
C THR A 151 -4.68 -1.65 38.33
N VAL A 152 -4.73 -1.45 37.01
CA VAL A 152 -5.46 -2.32 36.08
C VAL A 152 -4.46 -2.77 35.01
N SER A 153 -4.09 -4.05 35.00
CA SER A 153 -3.27 -4.63 33.92
C SER A 153 -4.20 -5.16 32.84
N ALA A 154 -4.29 -4.44 31.72
CA ALA A 154 -5.03 -4.85 30.53
C ALA A 154 -4.23 -4.44 29.28
N SER A 155 -4.16 -5.33 28.30
CA SER A 155 -3.43 -5.16 27.04
C SER A 155 -4.33 -4.77 25.87
N PHE A 156 -5.53 -4.26 26.17
CA PHE A 156 -6.55 -3.85 25.22
C PHE A 156 -7.26 -2.58 25.71
N LEU A 157 -7.89 -1.85 24.79
CA LEU A 157 -8.82 -0.78 25.11
C LEU A 157 -10.25 -1.33 25.20
N SER A 158 -11.10 -0.60 25.91
CA SER A 158 -12.51 -0.91 26.16
C SER A 158 -13.36 0.35 25.97
N PRO A 159 -14.70 0.26 26.04
CA PRO A 159 -15.57 1.44 25.97
C PRO A 159 -15.15 2.59 26.92
N SER A 160 -14.69 2.28 28.13
CA SER A 160 -14.26 3.30 29.11
C SER A 160 -12.89 3.95 28.82
N THR A 161 -12.08 3.36 27.93
CA THR A 161 -10.68 3.75 27.72
C THR A 161 -10.33 4.15 26.30
N ILE A 162 -11.17 3.80 25.31
CA ILE A 162 -10.95 4.15 23.91
C ILE A 162 -10.77 5.67 23.69
N SER A 163 -11.47 6.49 24.48
CA SER A 163 -11.37 7.95 24.44
C SER A 163 -10.00 8.50 24.88
N LYS A 164 -9.07 7.66 25.35
CA LYS A 164 -7.72 8.06 25.76
C LYS A 164 -6.67 7.99 24.63
N ILE A 165 -7.00 7.43 23.46
CA ILE A 165 -6.08 7.38 22.30
C ILE A 165 -5.50 8.77 21.94
N PRO A 166 -6.27 9.87 21.93
CA PRO A 166 -5.73 11.20 21.69
C PRO A 166 -4.56 11.61 22.60
N ALA A 167 -4.61 11.20 23.88
CA ALA A 167 -3.56 11.52 24.85
C ALA A 167 -2.29 10.70 24.58
N ILE A 168 -2.44 9.42 24.19
CA ILE A 168 -1.33 8.56 23.79
C ILE A 168 -0.60 9.17 22.58
N LEU A 169 -1.35 9.53 21.53
CA LEU A 169 -0.78 10.13 20.34
C LEU A 169 -0.08 11.47 20.63
N LYS A 170 -0.62 12.28 21.55
CA LYS A 170 0.01 13.52 22.00
C LYS A 170 1.37 13.29 22.68
N GLN A 171 1.52 12.17 23.40
CA GLN A 171 2.77 11.80 24.05
C GLN A 171 3.76 11.15 23.07
N ALA A 172 3.27 10.33 22.13
CA ALA A 172 4.09 9.52 21.26
C ALA A 172 4.56 10.24 19.98
N VAL A 173 3.80 11.24 19.50
CA VAL A 173 4.14 11.99 18.28
C VAL A 173 4.70 13.35 18.67
N GLU A 174 6.00 13.52 18.48
CA GLU A 174 6.69 14.80 18.71
C GLU A 174 6.44 15.78 17.55
N ASN A 175 6.09 17.03 17.89
CA ASN A 175 5.91 18.15 16.94
C ASN A 175 5.05 17.83 15.69
N PRO A 176 3.84 17.25 15.84
CA PRO A 176 2.98 17.01 14.69
C PRO A 176 2.59 18.33 14.02
N VAL A 177 2.64 18.35 12.69
CA VAL A 177 2.11 19.44 11.87
C VAL A 177 0.58 19.38 11.83
N ASP A 178 -0.08 20.52 11.63
CA ASP A 178 -1.54 20.54 11.47
C ASP A 178 -1.98 19.59 10.35
N GLY A 179 -3.05 18.84 10.58
CA GLY A 179 -3.55 17.84 9.64
C GLY A 179 -2.75 16.55 9.56
N ALA A 180 -1.68 16.36 10.35
CA ALA A 180 -0.99 15.07 10.40
C ALA A 180 -1.94 13.93 10.80
N MET A 181 -1.90 12.81 10.07
CA MET A 181 -2.76 11.65 10.33
C MET A 181 -2.00 10.41 10.80
N ARG A 182 -2.65 9.60 11.64
CA ARG A 182 -2.18 8.29 12.08
C ARG A 182 -3.29 7.25 11.98
N MET A 183 -2.98 6.09 11.38
CA MET A 183 -3.82 4.91 11.55
C MET A 183 -3.36 4.16 12.79
N VAL A 184 -4.17 4.22 13.84
CA VAL A 184 -3.88 3.65 15.15
C VAL A 184 -4.39 2.22 15.22
N ASN A 185 -3.48 1.29 15.46
CA ASN A 185 -3.75 -0.13 15.58
C ASN A 185 -3.72 -0.54 17.06
N TYR A 186 -4.79 -1.15 17.55
CA TYR A 186 -4.93 -1.55 18.95
C TYR A 186 -5.75 -2.82 19.13
N ALA A 187 -5.57 -3.46 20.28
CA ALA A 187 -6.46 -4.50 20.76
C ALA A 187 -7.66 -3.82 21.44
N TYR A 188 -8.86 -4.26 21.12
CA TYR A 188 -10.12 -3.77 21.68
C TYR A 188 -10.98 -4.92 22.18
N SER A 189 -11.69 -4.68 23.30
CA SER A 189 -12.70 -5.57 23.85
C SER A 189 -13.94 -4.78 24.28
N GLU A 190 -15.13 -5.27 23.91
CA GLU A 190 -16.41 -4.71 24.37
C GLU A 190 -16.66 -4.93 25.87
N THR A 191 -15.89 -5.83 26.49
CA THR A 191 -15.98 -6.10 27.93
C THR A 191 -14.86 -5.37 28.66
N GLU A 192 -15.23 -4.58 29.67
CA GLU A 192 -14.26 -3.98 30.59
C GLU A 192 -13.39 -5.05 31.26
N PRO A 193 -12.11 -4.77 31.55
CA PRO A 193 -11.28 -5.68 32.33
C PRO A 193 -11.92 -5.87 33.71
N SER A 194 -11.92 -7.11 34.19
CA SER A 194 -12.56 -7.45 35.47
C SER A 194 -11.93 -6.65 36.62
N ILE A 195 -12.69 -5.71 37.18
CA ILE A 195 -12.31 -4.91 38.36
C ILE A 195 -12.81 -5.63 39.62
N GLY A 196 -12.40 -6.89 39.79
CA GLY A 196 -12.74 -7.72 40.95
C GLY A 196 -11.95 -7.28 42.17
N GLY A 197 -12.64 -6.62 43.12
CA GLY A 197 -12.07 -5.85 44.23
C GLY A 197 -10.90 -6.48 44.99
N GLY A 198 -9.84 -5.69 45.18
CA GLY A 198 -8.96 -5.66 46.36
C GLY A 198 -8.27 -6.97 46.79
N GLY A 199 -8.39 -8.04 46.03
CA GLY A 199 -7.65 -9.28 46.22
C GLY A 199 -6.34 -9.21 45.45
N VAL A 200 -5.28 -9.73 46.05
CA VAL A 200 -4.01 -10.00 45.35
C VAL A 200 -4.37 -10.79 44.09
N ILE A 201 -4.09 -10.23 42.92
CA ILE A 201 -4.22 -10.98 41.67
C ILE A 201 -3.26 -12.15 41.80
N PRO A 202 -3.75 -13.41 41.79
CA PRO A 202 -2.86 -14.54 41.93
C PRO A 202 -1.93 -14.59 40.71
N ASN A 203 -0.66 -14.87 40.97
CA ASN A 203 0.28 -15.13 39.90
C ASN A 203 0.08 -16.56 39.41
N VAL A 204 0.05 -16.73 38.08
CA VAL A 204 0.07 -18.03 37.42
C VAL A 204 1.40 -18.18 36.67
N TYR A 205 1.72 -19.41 36.27
CA TYR A 205 2.96 -19.70 35.55
C TYR A 205 2.62 -20.14 34.14
N GLN A 206 2.99 -19.33 33.15
CA GLN A 206 2.70 -19.55 31.73
C GLN A 206 3.95 -20.00 30.98
N LYS A 207 3.80 -21.00 30.11
CA LYS A 207 4.91 -21.50 29.28
C LYS A 207 5.42 -20.42 28.34
N VAL A 208 6.74 -20.20 28.32
CA VAL A 208 7.42 -19.25 27.42
C VAL A 208 8.46 -19.94 26.53
N SER A 209 8.80 -19.32 25.40
CA SER A 209 9.74 -19.85 24.40
C SER A 209 11.19 -19.36 24.58
N GLY A 210 11.53 -18.78 25.73
CA GLY A 210 12.87 -18.28 26.03
C GLY A 210 12.95 -17.50 27.33
N MET A 211 14.18 -17.27 27.81
CA MET A 211 14.45 -16.45 28.99
C MET A 211 14.37 -14.96 28.64
N ALA A 212 13.60 -14.19 29.40
CA ALA A 212 13.50 -12.75 29.21
C ALA A 212 14.80 -12.05 29.64
N ALA A 213 15.19 -10.97 28.93
CA ALA A 213 16.47 -10.29 29.14
C ALA A 213 16.58 -9.68 30.54
N GLU A 214 15.47 -9.23 31.09
CA GLU A 214 15.34 -8.68 32.43
C GLU A 214 15.31 -9.75 33.54
N GLY A 215 15.20 -11.04 33.19
CA GLY A 215 14.99 -12.12 34.14
C GLY A 215 13.54 -12.19 34.62
N GLY A 216 13.33 -12.48 35.91
CA GLY A 216 12.02 -12.61 36.55
C GLY A 216 11.86 -13.91 37.35
N ASN A 217 10.63 -14.21 37.77
CA ASN A 217 10.31 -15.43 38.49
C ASN A 217 9.86 -16.52 37.52
N TYR A 218 10.42 -17.73 37.68
CA TYR A 218 10.13 -18.84 36.78
C TYR A 218 10.00 -20.17 37.53
N VAL A 219 9.24 -21.08 36.95
CA VAL A 219 9.27 -22.51 37.28
C VAL A 219 9.85 -23.26 36.09
N PHE A 220 10.90 -24.05 36.33
CA PHE A 220 11.53 -24.88 35.32
C PHE A 220 11.07 -26.33 35.51
N VAL A 221 10.55 -26.94 34.44
CA VAL A 221 10.03 -28.31 34.51
C VAL A 221 10.52 -29.13 33.33
N ALA A 222 10.83 -30.41 33.53
CA ALA A 222 11.20 -31.31 32.44
C ALA A 222 10.24 -32.50 32.39
N PRO A 223 9.85 -33.00 31.21
CA PRO A 223 9.04 -34.20 31.11
C PRO A 223 9.83 -35.42 31.61
N ASP A 224 9.15 -36.38 32.22
CA ASP A 224 9.63 -37.75 32.39
C ASP A 224 9.29 -38.61 31.15
N LYS A 225 9.61 -39.91 31.17
CA LYS A 225 9.28 -40.81 30.02
C LYS A 225 7.79 -40.98 29.77
N GLU A 226 6.93 -40.67 30.73
CA GLU A 226 5.48 -40.70 30.62
C GLU A 226 4.90 -39.31 30.27
N GLY A 227 5.75 -38.28 30.15
CA GLY A 227 5.38 -36.89 29.87
C GLY A 227 4.99 -36.07 31.10
N LYS A 228 5.10 -36.61 32.31
CA LYS A 228 4.82 -35.86 33.54
C LYS A 228 5.92 -34.84 33.79
N LEU A 229 5.55 -33.61 34.14
CA LEU A 229 6.48 -32.49 34.24
C LEU A 229 7.08 -32.40 35.64
N ILE A 230 8.36 -32.78 35.79
CA ILE A 230 9.09 -32.74 37.06
C ILE A 230 9.72 -31.36 37.27
N PRO A 231 9.47 -30.66 38.39
CA PRO A 231 10.03 -29.33 38.64
C PRO A 231 11.46 -29.39 39.18
N PHE A 232 12.27 -28.41 38.75
CA PHE A 232 13.63 -28.15 39.22
C PHE A 232 13.64 -27.06 40.31
N GLY A 233 14.60 -27.13 41.24
CA GLY A 233 14.81 -26.08 42.25
C GLY A 233 15.01 -26.57 43.69
N ARG A 234 14.58 -27.80 44.00
CA ARG A 234 14.70 -28.39 45.34
C ARG A 234 15.57 -29.64 45.35
N LEU A 235 16.40 -29.79 46.37
CA LEU A 235 17.19 -30.99 46.58
C LEU A 235 16.28 -32.17 46.92
N GLN A 236 16.70 -33.38 46.56
CA GLN A 236 16.08 -34.62 47.04
C GLN A 236 16.12 -34.73 48.57
N ASP A 237 17.20 -34.24 49.18
CA ASP A 237 17.42 -34.17 50.62
C ASP A 237 17.71 -32.73 51.03
N GLU A 238 16.65 -32.00 51.39
CA GLU A 238 16.70 -30.58 51.76
C GLU A 238 17.40 -30.33 53.11
N THR A 239 17.82 -31.38 53.83
CA THR A 239 18.67 -31.23 55.03
C THR A 239 20.13 -30.90 54.67
N LYS A 240 20.50 -31.09 53.40
CA LYS A 240 21.85 -30.84 52.88
C LYS A 240 21.94 -29.49 52.16
N SER A 241 23.16 -28.98 52.03
CA SER A 241 23.48 -27.82 51.19
C SER A 241 23.91 -28.20 49.76
N TYR A 242 23.90 -29.48 49.42
CA TYR A 242 24.26 -29.98 48.10
C TYR A 242 23.55 -31.30 47.79
N GLY A 243 23.31 -31.57 46.51
CA GLY A 243 22.66 -32.81 46.06
C GLY A 243 22.04 -32.71 44.68
N TYR A 244 21.40 -33.80 44.24
CA TYR A 244 20.55 -33.81 43.06
C TYR A 244 19.20 -33.17 43.39
N MET A 245 18.56 -32.58 42.39
CA MET A 245 17.27 -31.92 42.57
C MET A 245 16.12 -32.80 42.10
N ALA A 246 14.99 -32.78 42.77
CA ALA A 246 13.81 -33.51 42.36
C ALA A 246 12.55 -32.83 42.88
N GLY A 247 11.41 -33.24 42.33
CA GLY A 247 10.12 -32.77 42.78
C GLY A 247 8.99 -33.71 42.39
N THR A 248 7.82 -33.42 42.93
CA THR A 248 6.59 -34.10 42.48
C THR A 248 6.14 -33.47 41.17
N ALA A 249 5.66 -34.30 40.24
CA ALA A 249 5.19 -33.82 38.95
C ALA A 249 4.14 -32.71 39.11
N VAL A 250 4.31 -31.62 38.37
CA VAL A 250 3.35 -30.53 38.30
C VAL A 250 2.21 -30.90 37.34
N THR A 251 1.04 -30.34 37.61
CA THR A 251 -0.11 -30.44 36.70
C THR A 251 -0.19 -29.18 35.86
N VAL A 252 -0.44 -29.35 34.55
CA VAL A 252 -0.67 -28.23 33.63
C VAL A 252 -2.07 -28.33 33.07
N THR A 253 -2.82 -27.23 33.17
CA THR A 253 -4.19 -27.09 32.68
C THR A 253 -4.22 -25.82 31.84
N ASP A 254 -4.72 -25.91 30.60
CA ASP A 254 -4.80 -24.78 29.66
C ASP A 254 -3.47 -24.02 29.44
N GLY A 255 -2.35 -24.76 29.47
CA GLY A 255 -1.01 -24.19 29.29
C GLY A 255 -0.43 -23.49 30.52
N LEU A 256 -1.12 -23.53 31.66
CA LEU A 256 -0.69 -22.98 32.94
C LEU A 256 -0.42 -24.07 33.97
N ILE A 257 0.53 -23.84 34.86
CA ILE A 257 0.72 -24.75 36.00
C ILE A 257 -0.43 -24.55 37.00
N SER A 258 -1.16 -25.63 37.29
CA SER A 258 -2.31 -25.63 38.22
C SER A 258 -2.00 -26.24 39.60
N SER A 259 -0.86 -26.91 39.76
CA SER A 259 -0.36 -27.39 41.05
C SER A 259 0.41 -26.31 41.82
N ASP A 260 0.42 -26.36 43.15
CA ASP A 260 1.26 -25.47 43.97
C ASP A 260 2.76 -25.67 43.69
N VAL A 261 3.40 -24.61 43.21
CA VAL A 261 4.82 -24.55 42.85
C VAL A 261 5.59 -23.52 43.65
N SER A 262 5.02 -22.95 44.72
CA SER A 262 5.63 -21.92 45.55
C SER A 262 7.07 -22.23 45.98
N ASN A 263 7.38 -23.50 46.27
CA ASN A 263 8.73 -23.96 46.67
C ASN A 263 9.70 -24.21 45.49
N TYR A 264 9.24 -24.07 44.25
CA TYR A 264 10.01 -24.30 43.01
C TYR A 264 10.16 -23.03 42.16
N VAL A 265 9.62 -21.90 42.62
CA VAL A 265 9.79 -20.61 41.95
C VAL A 265 11.23 -20.14 42.11
N LEU A 266 11.93 -19.97 41.00
CA LEU A 266 13.29 -19.43 40.97
C LEU A 266 13.26 -17.99 40.49
N THR A 267 13.82 -17.09 41.29
CA THR A 267 14.12 -15.73 40.87
C THR A 267 15.39 -15.75 40.03
N VAL A 268 15.24 -15.42 38.76
CA VAL A 268 16.30 -15.40 37.75
C VAL A 268 16.73 -13.95 37.56
N THR A 269 17.99 -13.63 37.89
CA THR A 269 18.49 -12.25 37.81
C THR A 269 19.68 -12.17 36.84
N PRO A 270 19.68 -11.22 35.87
CA PRO A 270 20.80 -11.03 34.96
C PRO A 270 22.12 -10.73 35.69
N THR A 271 23.22 -11.26 35.16
CA THR A 271 24.59 -10.99 35.63
C THR A 271 25.45 -10.54 34.45
N ALA A 272 26.72 -10.19 34.71
CA ALA A 272 27.65 -9.76 33.66
C ALA A 272 27.89 -10.83 32.58
N THR A 273 27.71 -12.13 32.90
CA THR A 273 28.04 -13.24 31.99
C THR A 273 26.86 -14.18 31.68
N GLY A 274 25.73 -14.02 32.36
CA GLY A 274 24.55 -14.86 32.22
C GLY A 274 23.44 -14.46 33.20
N TYR A 275 22.96 -15.41 33.98
CA TYR A 275 21.93 -15.21 35.00
C TYR A 275 22.26 -16.00 36.27
N SER A 276 21.86 -15.47 37.42
CA SER A 276 21.86 -16.19 38.69
C SER A 276 20.49 -16.81 38.95
N LEU A 277 20.46 -17.96 39.65
CA LEU A 277 19.23 -18.68 40.01
C LEU A 277 19.09 -18.69 41.53
N GLN A 278 18.10 -17.97 42.06
CA GLN A 278 17.83 -17.90 43.49
C GLN A 278 16.53 -18.61 43.84
N ARG A 279 16.57 -19.42 44.90
CA ARG A 279 15.39 -20.11 45.45
C ARG A 279 14.55 -19.20 46.35
N PRO A 280 13.32 -19.61 46.72
CA PRO A 280 12.49 -18.87 47.66
C PRO A 280 13.10 -18.75 49.07
N ASP A 281 14.02 -19.64 49.46
CA ASP A 281 14.78 -19.56 50.72
C ASP A 281 16.07 -18.70 50.60
N GLU A 282 16.12 -17.82 49.60
CA GLU A 282 17.20 -16.88 49.28
C GLU A 282 18.55 -17.50 48.90
N LYS A 283 18.65 -18.83 48.87
CA LYS A 283 19.88 -19.54 48.46
C LYS A 283 20.01 -19.60 46.95
N PHE A 284 21.21 -19.36 46.46
CA PHE A 284 21.57 -19.50 45.05
C PHE A 284 21.92 -20.93 44.69
N ILE A 285 21.51 -21.35 43.50
CA ILE A 285 21.88 -22.64 42.91
C ILE A 285 23.16 -22.45 42.09
N TYR A 286 24.21 -23.19 42.43
CA TYR A 286 25.50 -23.11 41.74
C TYR A 286 26.20 -24.47 41.65
N LEU A 287 27.23 -24.55 40.81
CA LEU A 287 28.10 -25.72 40.70
C LEU A 287 29.46 -25.47 41.34
N SER A 288 29.97 -26.48 42.02
CA SER A 288 31.31 -26.49 42.60
C SER A 288 31.99 -27.84 42.36
N GLY A 289 33.30 -27.82 42.17
CA GLY A 289 34.09 -29.01 41.86
C GLY A 289 33.72 -29.66 40.51
N THR A 290 33.81 -30.99 40.46
CA THR A 290 33.58 -31.82 39.26
C THR A 290 32.28 -32.62 39.32
N TYR A 291 31.50 -32.49 40.40
CA TYR A 291 30.28 -33.26 40.62
C TYR A 291 29.14 -32.85 39.66
N ASN A 292 28.17 -33.75 39.47
CA ASN A 292 26.95 -33.46 38.69
C ASN A 292 25.79 -32.96 39.57
N SER A 293 25.99 -32.91 40.89
CA SER A 293 25.05 -32.36 41.86
C SER A 293 25.16 -30.83 41.97
N PHE A 294 24.10 -30.21 42.48
CA PHE A 294 24.04 -28.77 42.74
C PHE A 294 24.48 -28.44 44.17
N ASN A 295 24.88 -27.19 44.38
CA ASN A 295 25.17 -26.62 45.70
C ASN A 295 24.22 -25.43 45.95
N LEU A 296 23.93 -25.17 47.23
CA LEU A 296 23.06 -24.10 47.69
C LEU A 296 23.77 -23.22 48.71
N GLY A 297 23.69 -21.90 48.56
CA GLY A 297 24.31 -20.95 49.47
C GLY A 297 24.28 -19.51 48.96
N ALA A 298 25.22 -18.69 49.41
CA ALA A 298 25.44 -17.36 48.84
C ALA A 298 25.94 -17.47 47.39
N LEU A 299 25.64 -16.48 46.55
CA LEU A 299 26.11 -16.43 45.16
C LEU A 299 27.65 -16.46 45.13
N PRO A 300 28.29 -17.52 44.58
CA PRO A 300 29.74 -17.61 44.52
C PRO A 300 30.32 -16.75 43.39
N ALA A 301 31.62 -16.45 43.47
CA ALA A 301 32.33 -15.74 42.41
C ALA A 301 32.43 -16.54 41.09
N THR A 302 32.41 -17.87 41.15
CA THR A 302 32.41 -18.76 39.98
C THR A 302 31.40 -19.89 40.15
N GLY A 303 30.85 -20.38 39.04
CA GLY A 303 29.88 -21.48 39.04
C GLY A 303 28.44 -21.08 39.39
N GLY A 304 28.16 -19.82 39.72
CA GLY A 304 26.81 -19.29 39.98
C GLY A 304 26.06 -18.74 38.76
N ASP A 305 26.77 -18.54 37.64
CA ASP A 305 26.20 -17.99 36.40
C ASP A 305 25.71 -19.10 35.45
N TRP A 306 24.55 -18.86 34.87
CA TRP A 306 23.85 -19.78 33.96
C TRP A 306 23.44 -19.08 32.66
N LYS A 307 23.42 -19.83 31.55
CA LYS A 307 22.94 -19.39 30.24
C LYS A 307 21.78 -20.26 29.79
N PHE A 308 20.84 -19.64 29.09
CA PHE A 308 19.67 -20.29 28.53
C PHE A 308 19.79 -20.31 27.00
N ALA A 309 19.59 -21.48 26.40
CA ALA A 309 19.54 -21.65 24.96
C ALA A 309 18.27 -22.39 24.57
N GLN A 310 17.43 -21.76 23.76
CA GLN A 310 16.19 -22.36 23.28
C GLN A 310 16.49 -23.45 22.25
N ASN A 311 15.92 -24.63 22.46
CA ASN A 311 16.01 -25.77 21.55
C ASN A 311 14.85 -25.75 20.55
N ALA A 312 15.04 -26.38 19.39
CA ALA A 312 14.02 -26.43 18.33
C ALA A 312 12.76 -27.22 18.72
N ASP A 313 12.85 -28.11 19.70
CA ASP A 313 11.74 -28.90 20.25
C ASP A 313 10.89 -28.12 21.28
N GLY A 314 11.20 -26.85 21.52
CA GLY A 314 10.51 -25.99 22.47
C GLY A 314 11.02 -26.09 23.91
N THR A 315 11.99 -26.96 24.20
CA THR A 315 12.70 -26.99 25.49
C THR A 315 13.82 -25.95 25.54
N THR A 316 14.43 -25.76 26.70
CA THR A 316 15.52 -24.82 26.94
C THR A 316 16.66 -25.53 27.66
N SER A 317 17.86 -25.44 27.08
CA SER A 317 19.10 -25.87 27.73
C SER A 317 19.53 -24.82 28.77
N ILE A 318 19.74 -25.24 30.02
CA ILE A 318 20.33 -24.41 31.08
C ILE A 318 21.78 -24.83 31.30
N VAL A 319 22.73 -23.97 30.90
CA VAL A 319 24.16 -24.28 30.88
C VAL A 319 24.92 -23.42 31.88
N ASN A 320 25.69 -24.05 32.77
CA ASN A 320 26.57 -23.32 33.69
C ASN A 320 27.72 -22.65 32.93
N VAL A 321 27.96 -21.36 33.16
CA VAL A 321 28.96 -20.59 32.44
C VAL A 321 30.38 -21.06 32.71
N ASP A 322 30.70 -21.37 33.97
CA ASP A 322 32.05 -21.78 34.40
C ASP A 322 32.29 -23.26 34.09
N LYS A 323 31.38 -24.13 34.52
CA LYS A 323 31.56 -25.59 34.43
C LYS A 323 31.20 -26.18 33.06
N LYS A 324 30.53 -25.44 32.19
CA LYS A 324 30.06 -25.90 30.87
C LYS A 324 29.17 -27.17 30.94
N LYS A 325 28.47 -27.35 32.05
CA LYS A 325 27.54 -28.46 32.27
C LYS A 325 26.10 -28.00 32.08
N THR A 326 25.27 -28.90 31.56
CA THR A 326 23.86 -28.63 31.24
C THR A 326 22.96 -29.31 32.26
N VAL A 327 21.98 -28.60 32.80
CA VAL A 327 20.93 -29.18 33.64
C VAL A 327 20.09 -30.15 32.81
N LYS A 328 19.98 -31.40 33.25
CA LYS A 328 19.15 -32.43 32.62
C LYS A 328 18.35 -33.16 33.68
N LEU A 329 17.09 -33.47 33.38
CA LEU A 329 16.36 -34.48 34.11
C LEU A 329 16.84 -35.86 33.66
N ASN A 330 17.30 -36.66 34.62
CA ASN A 330 17.81 -38.01 34.38
C ASN A 330 16.98 -39.05 35.14
N GLU A 331 16.84 -40.23 34.55
CA GLU A 331 16.25 -41.39 35.21
C GLU A 331 17.36 -42.30 35.75
N TYR A 332 17.30 -42.60 37.04
CA TYR A 332 18.21 -43.53 37.70
C TYR A 332 17.44 -44.43 38.65
N ASN A 333 17.60 -45.76 38.51
CA ASN A 333 16.87 -46.77 39.29
C ASN A 333 15.35 -46.55 39.35
N GLY A 334 14.73 -46.13 38.24
CA GLY A 334 13.29 -45.85 38.14
C GLY A 334 12.82 -44.58 38.84
N SER A 335 13.74 -43.70 39.26
CA SER A 335 13.43 -42.39 39.85
C SER A 335 14.03 -41.27 39.01
N TYR A 336 13.30 -40.14 38.93
CA TYR A 336 13.73 -38.98 38.17
C TYR A 336 14.37 -37.92 39.05
N SER A 337 15.51 -37.39 38.61
CA SER A 337 16.20 -36.30 39.30
C SER A 337 17.01 -35.46 38.33
N PHE A 338 17.10 -34.17 38.62
CA PHE A 338 17.96 -33.24 37.93
C PHE A 338 19.39 -33.35 38.45
N GLY A 339 20.31 -33.42 37.50
CA GLY A 339 21.72 -33.13 37.68
C GLY A 339 22.20 -32.13 36.63
N SER A 340 23.42 -31.64 36.78
CA SER A 340 24.09 -30.86 35.74
C SER A 340 25.24 -31.68 35.18
N TYR A 341 25.15 -32.07 33.91
CA TYR A 341 26.03 -33.05 33.29
C TYR A 341 26.87 -32.41 32.19
N PRO A 342 28.14 -32.84 32.00
CA PRO A 342 28.87 -32.45 30.80
C PRO A 342 28.16 -33.00 29.54
N PRO A 343 28.20 -32.30 28.40
CA PRO A 343 27.51 -32.69 27.17
C PRO A 343 27.76 -34.14 26.72
N SER A 344 28.97 -34.66 26.97
CA SER A 344 29.35 -36.04 26.63
C SER A 344 28.54 -37.11 27.36
N SER A 345 27.92 -36.77 28.51
CA SER A 345 27.06 -37.70 29.26
C SER A 345 25.80 -38.08 28.50
N PHE A 346 25.35 -37.22 27.59
CA PHE A 346 24.16 -37.39 26.77
C PHE A 346 24.50 -37.34 25.26
N GLY A 347 25.72 -37.77 24.91
CA GLY A 347 26.10 -38.05 23.53
C GLY A 347 26.49 -36.84 22.70
N ILE A 348 26.90 -35.73 23.32
CA ILE A 348 27.43 -34.55 22.59
C ILE A 348 28.90 -34.36 22.96
N TYR A 349 29.80 -34.53 21.98
CA TYR A 349 31.25 -34.38 22.16
C TYR A 349 31.78 -33.07 21.59
N LEU A 350 31.14 -32.57 20.53
CA LEU A 350 31.38 -31.26 19.96
C LEU A 350 30.04 -30.73 19.44
N ASN A 351 29.74 -29.46 19.70
CA ASN A 351 28.65 -28.75 19.04
C ASN A 351 29.10 -27.31 18.82
N ALA A 352 29.67 -27.05 17.65
CA ALA A 352 30.17 -25.75 17.26
C ALA A 352 29.27 -25.20 16.16
N THR A 353 28.50 -24.16 16.47
CA THR A 353 27.66 -23.50 15.46
C THR A 353 28.52 -22.78 14.42
N MET A 354 29.77 -22.46 14.78
CA MET A 354 30.70 -21.67 14.00
C MET A 354 30.26 -20.21 13.84
N LYS A 355 29.31 -19.77 14.68
CA LYS A 355 28.91 -18.36 14.87
C LYS A 355 29.87 -17.70 15.85
N GLY A 356 31.11 -17.50 15.42
CA GLY A 356 32.23 -16.96 16.20
C GLY A 356 33.28 -18.02 16.47
N SER A 357 33.94 -17.93 17.63
CA SER A 357 34.92 -18.92 18.11
C SER A 357 34.31 -19.86 19.15
N ASP A 358 33.05 -20.25 18.96
CA ASP A 358 32.30 -21.06 19.92
C ASP A 358 32.75 -22.52 20.01
N GLY A 359 33.36 -23.06 18.94
CA GLY A 359 34.02 -24.37 18.94
C GLY A 359 35.51 -24.36 19.30
N GLY A 360 36.10 -23.17 19.52
CA GLY A 360 37.54 -23.01 19.79
C GLY A 360 38.46 -23.43 18.65
N PHE A 361 37.98 -23.42 17.41
CA PHE A 361 38.79 -23.77 16.24
C PHE A 361 39.91 -22.74 16.02
N THR A 362 41.09 -23.22 15.65
CA THR A 362 42.28 -22.42 15.35
C THR A 362 42.84 -22.81 13.99
N PHE A 363 43.30 -21.84 13.19
CA PHE A 363 43.91 -22.14 11.91
C PHE A 363 45.44 -22.31 12.02
N GLN A 364 46.01 -23.14 11.16
CA GLN A 364 47.44 -23.25 10.91
C GLN A 364 47.73 -22.99 9.44
N ASP A 365 48.46 -21.93 9.17
CA ASP A 365 48.88 -21.54 7.82
C ASP A 365 50.21 -22.21 7.47
N LEU A 366 50.18 -23.18 6.55
CA LEU A 366 51.40 -23.82 6.04
C LEU A 366 52.00 -23.01 4.90
N LYS A 367 51.15 -22.36 4.10
CA LYS A 367 51.54 -21.55 2.95
C LYS A 367 50.52 -20.46 2.69
N LEU A 368 50.97 -19.21 2.64
CA LEU A 368 50.18 -18.03 2.25
C LEU A 368 50.98 -17.21 1.23
N GLU A 369 50.86 -17.53 -0.06
CA GLU A 369 51.38 -16.66 -1.11
C GLU A 369 50.32 -15.61 -1.47
N GLY A 370 50.67 -14.33 -1.56
CA GLY A 370 49.76 -13.27 -2.06
C GLY A 370 48.53 -12.93 -1.19
N VAL A 371 48.29 -13.65 -0.10
CA VAL A 371 47.20 -13.40 0.88
C VAL A 371 47.74 -13.31 2.30
N THR A 372 47.05 -12.59 3.18
CA THR A 372 47.44 -12.44 4.61
C THR A 372 46.73 -13.42 5.54
N TYR A 373 45.68 -14.08 5.07
CA TYR A 373 44.96 -15.14 5.76
C TYR A 373 44.23 -15.99 4.72
N ALA A 374 44.06 -17.28 5.00
CA ALA A 374 43.21 -18.17 4.21
C ALA A 374 41.81 -18.28 4.84
N TRP A 375 41.76 -18.54 6.14
CA TRP A 375 40.52 -18.70 6.92
C TRP A 375 40.11 -17.40 7.60
N LYS A 376 38.81 -17.12 7.58
CA LYS A 376 38.23 -15.98 8.29
C LYS A 376 36.83 -16.29 8.77
N TYR A 377 36.51 -15.85 9.99
CA TYR A 377 35.13 -15.82 10.46
C TYR A 377 34.35 -14.69 9.77
N ASP A 378 33.23 -15.03 9.13
CA ASP A 378 32.29 -14.09 8.56
C ASP A 378 31.17 -13.79 9.57
N SER A 379 31.32 -12.68 10.30
CA SER A 379 30.37 -12.31 11.36
C SER A 379 29.01 -11.85 10.84
N GLN A 380 28.90 -11.46 9.57
CA GLN A 380 27.63 -11.07 8.97
C GLN A 380 26.79 -12.29 8.65
N ASN A 381 27.42 -13.32 8.11
CA ASN A 381 26.72 -14.51 7.61
C ASN A 381 26.85 -15.75 8.52
N ASN A 382 27.58 -15.62 9.63
CA ASN A 382 27.64 -16.60 10.73
C ASN A 382 28.24 -17.96 10.34
N TYR A 383 29.40 -17.94 9.67
CA TYR A 383 30.19 -19.13 9.32
C TYR A 383 31.69 -18.83 9.22
N TRP A 384 32.51 -19.87 9.15
CA TRP A 384 33.92 -19.75 8.79
C TRP A 384 34.11 -19.95 7.29
N LYS A 385 34.92 -19.12 6.66
CA LYS A 385 35.22 -19.21 5.23
C LYS A 385 36.71 -19.30 4.94
N ALA A 386 37.06 -20.09 3.92
CA ALA A 386 38.39 -20.16 3.34
C ALA A 386 38.37 -19.64 1.90
N SER A 387 39.31 -18.78 1.54
CA SER A 387 39.54 -18.37 0.15
C SER A 387 40.96 -17.84 -0.01
N ALA A 388 41.53 -18.01 -1.20
CA ALA A 388 42.81 -17.43 -1.58
C ALA A 388 42.74 -16.62 -2.88
N PHE A 389 41.52 -16.24 -3.28
CA PHE A 389 41.32 -15.30 -4.38
C PHE A 389 41.41 -13.87 -3.85
N ALA A 390 42.47 -13.16 -4.21
CA ALA A 390 42.71 -11.79 -3.77
C ALA A 390 43.30 -10.96 -4.91
N GLY A 391 42.85 -9.71 -5.04
CA GLY A 391 43.33 -8.80 -6.09
C GLY A 391 43.05 -9.28 -7.52
N GLY A 392 42.04 -10.12 -7.73
CA GLY A 392 41.71 -10.68 -9.04
C GLY A 392 42.53 -11.90 -9.45
N VAL A 393 43.35 -12.45 -8.54
CA VAL A 393 44.27 -13.57 -8.82
C VAL A 393 44.03 -14.71 -7.84
N ASN A 394 44.12 -15.95 -8.33
CA ASN A 394 44.16 -17.15 -7.49
C ASN A 394 45.57 -17.31 -6.91
N ASN A 395 45.70 -17.34 -5.58
CA ASN A 395 47.00 -17.47 -4.96
C ASN A 395 47.19 -18.89 -4.40
N PRO A 396 48.33 -19.56 -4.64
CA PRO A 396 48.64 -20.83 -4.01
C PRO A 396 48.71 -20.70 -2.49
N THR A 397 47.89 -21.47 -1.77
CA THR A 397 47.75 -21.38 -0.32
C THR A 397 47.45 -22.76 0.25
N GLU A 398 47.92 -23.03 1.46
CA GLU A 398 47.55 -24.19 2.25
C GLU A 398 47.37 -23.77 3.72
N SER A 399 46.16 -23.98 4.25
CA SER A 399 45.81 -23.60 5.61
C SER A 399 44.72 -24.51 6.18
N TRP A 400 44.87 -24.89 7.44
CA TRP A 400 44.04 -25.91 8.08
C TRP A 400 43.30 -25.31 9.26
N LEU A 401 41.97 -25.44 9.29
CA LEU A 401 41.15 -25.03 10.44
C LEU A 401 40.94 -26.22 11.38
N VAL A 402 41.58 -26.23 12.54
CA VAL A 402 41.68 -27.36 13.47
C VAL A 402 40.82 -27.13 14.71
N SER A 403 40.08 -28.15 15.14
CA SER A 403 39.22 -28.12 16.34
C SER A 403 40.03 -28.11 17.64
N THR A 404 39.34 -27.94 18.76
CA THR A 404 39.85 -28.35 20.07
C THR A 404 39.78 -29.88 20.25
N GLU A 405 40.48 -30.42 21.25
CA GLU A 405 39.88 -31.21 22.33
C GLU A 405 38.64 -32.08 22.12
N ILE A 406 38.54 -33.05 21.21
CA ILE A 406 37.36 -33.94 21.21
C ILE A 406 37.68 -35.24 21.95
N ASP A 407 37.11 -35.40 23.15
CA ASP A 407 37.30 -36.59 23.99
C ASP A 407 36.21 -37.65 23.71
N LEU A 408 36.55 -38.68 22.95
CA LEU A 408 35.67 -39.81 22.63
C LEU A 408 35.92 -41.02 23.54
N SER A 409 36.58 -40.83 24.69
CA SER A 409 36.88 -41.92 25.64
C SER A 409 35.63 -42.65 26.14
N GLY A 410 34.53 -41.91 26.31
CA GLY A 410 33.22 -42.46 26.70
C GLY A 410 32.25 -42.72 25.55
N ALA A 411 32.69 -42.59 24.29
CA ALA A 411 31.85 -42.80 23.12
C ALA A 411 31.68 -44.29 22.78
N THR A 412 30.61 -44.63 22.09
CA THR A 412 30.29 -45.98 21.61
C THR A 412 30.06 -46.04 20.10
N ALA A 413 29.44 -45.01 19.52
CA ALA A 413 29.15 -44.89 18.11
C ALA A 413 29.11 -43.41 17.67
N PRO A 414 30.21 -42.64 17.83
CA PRO A 414 30.23 -41.22 17.49
C PRO A 414 30.15 -41.00 15.99
N SER A 415 29.41 -39.98 15.58
CA SER A 415 29.33 -39.49 14.21
C SER A 415 29.60 -37.98 14.14
N LEU A 416 30.27 -37.56 13.06
CA LEU A 416 30.46 -36.16 12.71
C LEU A 416 29.40 -35.72 11.69
N SER A 417 28.88 -34.51 11.85
CA SER A 417 28.11 -33.80 10.83
C SER A 417 28.54 -32.33 10.76
N PHE A 418 28.47 -31.72 9.58
CA PHE A 418 28.67 -30.29 9.36
C PHE A 418 27.96 -29.83 8.08
N ASP A 419 27.69 -28.52 7.97
CA ASP A 419 27.19 -27.93 6.74
C ASP A 419 28.32 -27.22 5.99
N ALA A 420 28.43 -27.46 4.68
CA ALA A 420 29.43 -26.81 3.85
C ALA A 420 28.87 -26.29 2.51
N ALA A 421 29.35 -25.14 2.07
CA ALA A 421 29.13 -24.60 0.74
C ALA A 421 30.48 -24.37 0.04
N ILE A 422 30.53 -24.63 -1.26
CA ILE A 422 31.71 -24.49 -2.11
C ILE A 422 31.30 -23.73 -3.36
N ASN A 423 32.04 -22.67 -3.68
CA ASN A 423 31.94 -21.97 -4.95
C ASN A 423 33.31 -21.78 -5.60
N HIS A 424 33.33 -21.43 -6.88
CA HIS A 424 34.53 -21.18 -7.69
C HIS A 424 35.47 -22.39 -7.83
N LEU A 425 34.95 -23.61 -7.68
CA LEU A 425 35.71 -24.83 -7.94
C LEU A 425 36.02 -25.01 -9.43
N ASN A 426 35.23 -24.39 -10.31
CA ASN A 426 35.46 -24.33 -11.76
C ASN A 426 35.66 -25.70 -12.43
N GLY A 427 34.93 -26.72 -11.98
CA GLY A 427 34.99 -28.08 -12.52
C GLY A 427 36.19 -28.91 -12.08
N ASN A 428 37.07 -28.38 -11.23
CA ASN A 428 38.19 -29.14 -10.66
C ASN A 428 37.72 -30.19 -9.65
N ASN A 429 38.58 -31.16 -9.35
CA ASN A 429 38.30 -32.18 -8.35
C ASN A 429 38.35 -31.57 -6.93
N ARG A 430 37.22 -31.57 -6.22
CA ARG A 430 37.06 -30.94 -4.90
C ARG A 430 38.08 -31.43 -3.85
N ALA A 431 38.41 -32.72 -3.86
CA ALA A 431 39.33 -33.31 -2.89
C ALA A 431 40.76 -32.73 -2.96
N ASP A 432 41.12 -32.07 -4.06
CA ASP A 432 42.42 -31.41 -4.21
C ASP A 432 42.49 -30.09 -3.41
N PHE A 433 41.33 -29.52 -3.02
CA PHE A 433 41.21 -28.19 -2.43
C PHE A 433 40.61 -28.17 -1.02
N ILE A 434 39.75 -29.12 -0.67
CA ILE A 434 39.17 -29.20 0.67
C ILE A 434 38.89 -30.63 1.09
N GLU A 435 39.36 -30.97 2.29
CA GLU A 435 39.10 -32.24 2.96
C GLU A 435 38.75 -32.02 4.44
N ALA A 436 37.80 -32.81 4.95
CA ALA A 436 37.63 -32.98 6.39
C ALA A 436 38.55 -34.12 6.85
N LYS A 437 39.32 -33.88 7.92
CA LYS A 437 40.33 -34.82 8.42
C LYS A 437 40.21 -35.01 9.92
N ILE A 438 40.68 -36.15 10.41
CA ILE A 438 40.73 -36.50 11.83
C ILE A 438 42.10 -37.05 12.22
N SER A 439 42.59 -36.69 13.39
CA SER A 439 43.84 -37.18 13.97
C SER A 439 43.66 -37.50 15.45
N ALA A 440 44.33 -38.57 15.92
CA ALA A 440 44.39 -38.96 17.33
C ALA A 440 45.78 -38.69 17.97
N ASP A 441 46.76 -38.29 17.17
CA ASP A 441 48.15 -38.02 17.58
C ASP A 441 48.58 -36.56 17.41
N TYR A 442 47.68 -35.70 16.90
CA TYR A 442 47.93 -34.27 16.82
C TYR A 442 48.10 -33.64 18.20
N VAL A 443 49.14 -32.80 18.32
CA VAL A 443 49.42 -32.01 19.52
C VAL A 443 49.26 -30.51 19.20
N ASP A 444 50.09 -29.99 18.30
CA ASP A 444 50.18 -28.56 17.99
C ASP A 444 50.57 -28.23 16.55
N ASN A 445 51.06 -29.20 15.76
CA ASN A 445 51.48 -28.98 14.37
C ASN A 445 50.83 -30.00 13.42
N VAL A 446 50.09 -29.51 12.42
CA VAL A 446 49.37 -30.37 11.46
C VAL A 446 50.30 -31.23 10.60
N THR A 447 51.55 -30.83 10.38
CA THR A 447 52.52 -31.54 9.53
C THR A 447 53.22 -32.71 10.21
N THR A 448 53.22 -32.75 11.54
CA THR A 448 53.89 -33.82 12.32
C THR A 448 52.92 -34.91 12.79
N ALA A 449 51.62 -34.70 12.59
CA ALA A 449 50.56 -35.60 13.01
C ALA A 449 50.07 -36.48 11.86
N THR A 450 49.47 -37.63 12.20
CA THR A 450 48.85 -38.53 11.25
C THR A 450 47.38 -38.18 11.07
N TRP A 451 46.96 -37.94 9.83
CA TRP A 451 45.58 -37.56 9.50
C TRP A 451 44.91 -38.57 8.58
N ALA A 452 43.71 -39.01 8.96
CA ALA A 452 42.81 -39.74 8.06
C ALA A 452 41.81 -38.77 7.42
N THR A 453 41.55 -38.93 6.12
CA THR A 453 40.47 -38.20 5.42
C THR A 453 39.13 -38.83 5.75
N LEU A 454 38.15 -37.97 6.08
CA LEU A 454 36.78 -38.34 6.36
C LEU A 454 35.92 -38.24 5.10
N ASN A 455 35.07 -39.24 4.88
CA ASN A 455 34.17 -39.31 3.73
C ASN A 455 32.90 -38.49 3.98
N ALA A 456 32.98 -37.20 3.70
CA ALA A 456 31.84 -36.28 3.77
C ALA A 456 31.17 -36.08 2.40
N THR A 457 29.86 -35.84 2.41
CA THR A 457 29.15 -35.23 1.28
C THR A 457 29.49 -33.74 1.19
N TRP A 458 29.67 -33.22 -0.03
CA TRP A 458 29.99 -31.80 -0.25
C TRP A 458 29.11 -31.22 -1.35
N SER A 459 28.93 -29.90 -1.33
CA SER A 459 28.28 -29.19 -2.43
C SER A 459 29.07 -29.29 -3.73
N GLU A 460 28.40 -29.11 -4.87
CA GLU A 460 28.95 -29.28 -6.22
C GLU A 460 30.07 -28.29 -6.61
N GLY A 461 30.33 -27.25 -5.81
CA GLY A 461 31.40 -26.28 -6.09
C GLY A 461 31.03 -25.11 -6.99
N LYS A 462 29.73 -24.88 -7.23
CA LYS A 462 29.20 -23.87 -8.16
C LYS A 462 28.18 -22.89 -7.57
N SER A 463 27.89 -22.97 -6.27
CA SER A 463 26.89 -22.13 -5.62
C SER A 463 27.16 -21.95 -4.14
N TRP A 464 26.52 -20.96 -3.52
CA TRP A 464 26.57 -20.72 -2.08
C TRP A 464 25.54 -21.56 -1.28
N THR A 465 25.03 -22.64 -1.89
CA THR A 465 24.06 -23.53 -1.24
C THR A 465 24.78 -24.45 -0.26
N PHE A 466 24.43 -24.36 1.03
CA PHE A 466 24.92 -25.29 2.04
C PHE A 466 24.36 -26.69 1.82
N VAL A 467 25.24 -27.69 1.87
CA VAL A 467 24.91 -29.11 1.85
C VAL A 467 25.43 -29.71 3.15
N ASN A 468 24.59 -30.50 3.83
CA ASN A 468 25.00 -31.24 5.00
C ASN A 468 25.93 -32.40 4.61
N SER A 469 26.97 -32.64 5.41
CA SER A 469 27.98 -33.67 5.16
C SER A 469 27.45 -35.10 5.22
N GLY A 470 26.23 -35.29 5.74
CA GLY A 470 25.73 -36.57 6.22
C GLY A 470 26.34 -36.93 7.58
N GLU A 471 25.98 -38.11 8.06
CA GLU A 471 26.57 -38.70 9.27
C GLU A 471 27.85 -39.46 8.92
N ILE A 472 28.98 -38.94 9.37
CA ILE A 472 30.30 -39.51 9.14
C ILE A 472 30.67 -40.36 10.35
N ASP A 473 30.74 -41.69 10.16
CA ASP A 473 31.10 -42.65 11.20
C ASP A 473 32.53 -42.40 11.74
N LEU A 474 32.66 -42.26 13.06
CA LEU A 474 33.93 -42.10 13.78
C LEU A 474 34.24 -43.28 14.72
N LYS A 475 33.59 -44.45 14.54
CA LYS A 475 33.79 -45.63 15.42
C LYS A 475 35.24 -46.05 15.63
N ASP A 476 36.11 -45.85 14.64
CA ASP A 476 37.54 -46.23 14.71
C ASP A 476 38.33 -45.36 15.72
N TYR A 477 37.69 -44.30 16.21
CA TYR A 477 38.21 -43.35 17.19
C TYR A 477 37.53 -43.45 18.56
N VAL A 478 36.62 -44.42 18.75
CA VAL A 478 36.07 -44.75 20.07
C VAL A 478 37.20 -45.03 21.07
N GLY A 479 37.10 -44.45 22.27
CA GLY A 479 38.10 -44.60 23.32
C GLY A 479 39.30 -43.63 23.20
N LYS A 480 39.35 -42.77 22.18
CA LYS A 480 40.49 -41.87 21.92
C LYS A 480 40.11 -40.40 22.13
N LYS A 481 41.15 -39.56 22.29
CA LYS A 481 41.05 -38.11 22.14
C LYS A 481 41.50 -37.75 20.72
N VAL A 482 40.72 -36.90 20.05
CA VAL A 482 40.95 -36.59 18.64
C VAL A 482 40.88 -35.08 18.36
N ARG A 483 41.31 -34.73 17.15
CA ARG A 483 41.13 -33.41 16.53
C ARG A 483 40.50 -33.59 15.16
N LEU A 484 39.56 -32.71 14.84
CA LEU A 484 39.04 -32.54 13.48
C LEU A 484 39.73 -31.37 12.81
N ALA A 485 39.93 -31.45 11.51
CA ALA A 485 40.46 -30.34 10.72
C ALA A 485 39.79 -30.22 9.36
N PHE A 486 39.62 -28.99 8.89
CA PHE A 486 39.29 -28.69 7.50
C PHE A 486 40.56 -28.21 6.80
N ALA A 487 41.13 -29.06 5.94
CA ALA A 487 42.39 -28.81 5.24
C ALA A 487 42.11 -28.13 3.90
N TYR A 488 42.31 -26.81 3.84
CA TYR A 488 42.09 -26.00 2.63
C TYR A 488 43.38 -25.81 1.84
N LYS A 489 43.26 -25.92 0.51
CA LYS A 489 44.32 -25.66 -0.47
C LYS A 489 43.81 -24.84 -1.64
N SER A 490 44.71 -24.12 -2.28
CA SER A 490 44.52 -23.47 -3.58
C SER A 490 45.80 -23.48 -4.40
N THR A 491 45.64 -23.26 -5.69
CA THR A 491 46.73 -23.15 -6.66
C THR A 491 46.61 -21.83 -7.43
N SER A 492 47.55 -21.57 -8.34
CA SER A 492 47.44 -20.46 -9.29
C SER A 492 46.30 -20.65 -10.29
N GLU A 493 45.80 -21.88 -10.46
CA GLU A 493 44.73 -22.21 -11.42
C GLU A 493 43.35 -22.16 -10.77
N CYS A 494 43.22 -22.52 -9.48
CA CYS A 494 41.95 -22.53 -8.79
C CYS A 494 42.11 -22.20 -7.30
N ALA A 495 41.31 -21.24 -6.81
CA ALA A 495 41.16 -20.89 -5.40
C ALA A 495 39.67 -20.90 -5.04
N PRO A 496 39.06 -22.09 -4.83
CA PRO A 496 37.65 -22.16 -4.49
C PRO A 496 37.39 -21.47 -3.16
N THR A 497 36.18 -20.95 -2.99
CA THR A 497 35.76 -20.41 -1.69
C THR A 497 34.93 -21.46 -0.97
N ILE A 498 35.30 -21.75 0.27
CA ILE A 498 34.66 -22.76 1.12
C ILE A 498 34.01 -22.05 2.31
N GLU A 499 32.80 -22.43 2.68
CA GLU A 499 32.10 -21.95 3.87
C GLU A 499 31.67 -23.15 4.71
N VAL A 500 31.92 -23.13 6.02
CA VAL A 500 31.62 -24.24 6.94
C VAL A 500 30.92 -23.73 8.20
N LYS A 501 29.86 -24.43 8.62
CA LYS A 501 29.13 -24.16 9.87
C LYS A 501 28.50 -25.43 10.47
N ASN A 502 27.92 -25.29 11.67
CA ASN A 502 27.17 -26.34 12.36
C ASN A 502 27.94 -27.67 12.51
N VAL A 503 29.19 -27.59 12.97
CA VAL A 503 30.04 -28.78 13.17
C VAL A 503 29.66 -29.47 14.47
N SER A 504 29.17 -30.70 14.39
CA SER A 504 28.76 -31.50 15.54
C SER A 504 29.39 -32.87 15.55
N VAL A 505 29.84 -33.33 16.73
CA VAL A 505 30.19 -34.73 16.97
C VAL A 505 29.26 -35.26 18.05
N THR A 506 28.41 -36.21 17.68
CA THR A 506 27.34 -36.71 18.53
C THR A 506 27.18 -38.22 18.42
N GLU A 507 26.50 -38.84 19.38
CA GLU A 507 26.04 -40.21 19.27
C GLU A 507 24.69 -40.39 19.97
N PRO A 508 23.87 -41.38 19.55
CA PRO A 508 22.76 -41.83 20.38
C PRO A 508 23.31 -42.45 21.68
N LYS A 509 22.86 -41.95 22.82
CA LYS A 509 23.21 -42.51 24.15
C LYS A 509 22.02 -43.22 24.79
N ASP A 510 22.29 -44.39 25.34
CA ASP A 510 21.38 -45.08 26.25
C ASP A 510 21.31 -44.33 27.58
N GLY A 511 20.19 -43.64 27.82
CA GLY A 511 19.97 -42.86 29.02
C GLY A 511 18.90 -41.80 28.80
N TYR A 512 18.15 -41.47 29.84
CA TYR A 512 17.16 -40.41 29.77
C TYR A 512 17.78 -39.08 30.18
N TYR A 513 17.76 -38.07 29.30
CA TYR A 513 18.26 -36.73 29.59
C TYR A 513 17.36 -35.68 28.94
N ALA A 514 16.40 -35.16 29.71
CA ALA A 514 15.47 -34.14 29.23
C ALA A 514 15.92 -32.72 29.61
N ASP A 515 15.80 -31.79 28.67
CA ASP A 515 15.87 -30.35 28.93
C ASP A 515 14.55 -29.83 29.54
N VAL A 516 14.53 -28.56 29.95
CA VAL A 516 13.39 -27.98 30.66
C VAL A 516 12.47 -27.16 29.75
N TYR A 517 11.21 -27.06 30.10
CA TYR A 517 10.33 -25.96 29.71
C TYR A 517 10.41 -24.86 30.76
N LEU A 518 10.34 -23.60 30.30
CA LEU A 518 10.26 -22.43 31.16
C LEU A 518 8.81 -22.00 31.31
N TYR A 519 8.38 -21.81 32.55
CA TYR A 519 7.10 -21.17 32.86
C TYR A 519 7.38 -19.86 33.61
N LYS A 520 7.06 -18.71 33.00
CA LYS A 520 7.26 -17.38 33.61
C LYS A 520 6.08 -17.05 34.49
N GLU A 521 6.35 -16.47 35.65
CA GLU A 521 5.34 -15.87 36.50
C GLU A 521 4.68 -14.69 35.79
N VAL A 522 3.36 -14.75 35.66
CA VAL A 522 2.53 -13.71 35.07
C VAL A 522 1.27 -13.55 35.92
N PRO A 523 0.74 -12.33 36.12
CA PRO A 523 -0.56 -12.13 36.75
C PRO A 523 -1.67 -12.90 36.01
N GLU A 524 -2.57 -13.58 36.74
CA GLU A 524 -3.64 -14.42 36.14
C GLU A 524 -4.49 -13.65 35.10
N ASN A 525 -4.78 -12.39 35.37
CA ASN A 525 -5.54 -11.52 34.46
C ASN A 525 -4.82 -11.24 33.13
N GLU A 526 -3.48 -11.27 33.09
CA GLU A 526 -2.71 -11.14 31.85
C GLU A 526 -2.83 -12.40 30.97
N VAL A 527 -3.04 -13.56 31.60
CA VAL A 527 -3.26 -14.82 30.90
C VAL A 527 -4.68 -14.96 30.38
N GLU A 528 -5.69 -14.53 31.13
CA GLU A 528 -7.08 -14.52 30.64
C GLU A 528 -7.23 -13.58 29.44
N ALA A 529 -6.56 -12.42 29.45
CA ALA A 529 -6.49 -11.53 28.29
C ALA A 529 -5.82 -12.22 27.09
N ALA A 530 -4.71 -12.94 27.29
CA ALA A 530 -4.04 -13.71 26.22
C ALA A 530 -4.86 -14.91 25.72
N SER A 531 -5.60 -15.60 26.60
CA SER A 531 -6.44 -16.76 26.26
C SER A 531 -7.71 -16.34 25.52
N ALA A 532 -8.33 -15.22 25.90
CA ALA A 532 -9.42 -14.60 25.14
C ALA A 532 -8.96 -14.19 23.73
N MET A 533 -7.69 -13.78 23.57
CA MET A 533 -7.07 -13.56 22.27
C MET A 533 -6.75 -14.88 21.52
N MET A 534 -6.45 -15.98 22.22
CA MET A 534 -6.06 -17.27 21.63
C MET A 534 -7.23 -18.04 21.00
N PHE A 535 -8.44 -17.96 21.58
CA PHE A 535 -9.66 -18.54 20.97
C PHE A 535 -10.12 -17.80 19.71
N ALA A 536 -9.54 -16.64 19.41
CA ALA A 536 -9.84 -15.86 18.21
C ALA A 536 -8.84 -16.08 17.06
N SER A 537 -7.80 -16.92 17.20
CA SER A 537 -6.72 -17.00 16.20
C SER A 537 -6.20 -18.42 15.92
N THR A 538 -6.54 -18.97 14.76
CA THR A 538 -5.61 -19.89 14.07
C THR A 538 -4.84 -19.13 12.99
N ARG A 539 -3.55 -18.92 13.30
CA ARG A 539 -2.39 -18.64 12.43
C ARG A 539 -2.06 -17.18 12.08
N ALA A 540 -0.83 -16.84 12.47
CA ALA A 540 0.06 -15.77 12.03
C ALA A 540 -0.25 -14.35 12.55
N ALA A 541 0.37 -14.02 13.70
CA ALA A 541 0.67 -12.66 14.17
C ALA A 541 -0.50 -11.67 14.23
N ALA A 542 -1.39 -11.78 15.22
CA ALA A 542 -2.36 -10.70 15.51
C ALA A 542 -1.85 -9.85 16.68
N LYS A 543 -1.20 -8.73 16.35
CA LYS A 543 -0.70 -7.72 17.29
C LYS A 543 -1.75 -6.63 17.63
N TYR A 544 -2.94 -6.69 17.05
CA TYR A 544 -4.09 -5.77 17.25
C TYR A 544 -5.30 -6.34 16.48
N ASN A 545 -6.53 -6.06 16.93
CA ASN A 545 -7.78 -6.51 16.27
C ASN A 545 -8.64 -5.34 15.73
N THR A 546 -8.27 -4.10 16.05
CA THR A 546 -9.00 -2.89 15.66
C THR A 546 -8.06 -1.80 15.17
N SER A 547 -8.52 -1.04 14.17
CA SER A 547 -7.80 0.08 13.56
C SER A 547 -8.73 1.28 13.41
N ALA A 548 -8.25 2.47 13.76
CA ALA A 548 -8.97 3.74 13.58
C ALA A 548 -8.02 4.86 13.17
N VAL A 549 -8.51 5.86 12.45
CA VAL A 549 -7.68 6.95 11.91
C VAL A 549 -7.87 8.21 12.76
N TYR A 550 -6.77 8.86 13.12
CA TYR A 550 -6.76 10.09 13.91
C TYR A 550 -6.03 11.22 13.16
N ARG A 551 -6.54 12.44 13.25
CA ARG A 551 -5.96 13.68 12.69
C ARG A 551 -5.58 14.64 13.80
N TYR A 552 -4.41 15.26 13.67
CA TYR A 552 -3.94 16.30 14.58
C TYR A 552 -4.52 17.66 14.21
N ASP A 553 -4.98 18.40 15.22
CA ASP A 553 -5.47 19.77 15.14
C ASP A 553 -4.51 20.66 15.93
N ALA A 554 -3.75 21.48 15.21
CA ALA A 554 -2.73 22.34 15.80
C ALA A 554 -3.33 23.49 16.63
N ALA A 555 -4.53 23.96 16.27
CA ALA A 555 -5.21 25.04 16.98
C ALA A 555 -5.60 24.62 18.40
N SER A 556 -6.04 23.37 18.56
CA SER A 556 -6.35 22.79 19.89
C SER A 556 -5.20 22.00 20.51
N SER A 557 -4.13 21.71 19.75
CA SER A 557 -3.04 20.82 20.16
C SER A 557 -3.55 19.45 20.65
N THR A 558 -4.51 18.89 19.92
CA THR A 558 -5.13 17.59 20.20
C THR A 558 -5.25 16.71 18.96
N TRP A 559 -5.24 15.40 19.17
CA TRP A 559 -5.61 14.41 18.17
C TRP A 559 -7.10 14.10 18.28
N LYS A 560 -7.79 13.90 17.16
CA LYS A 560 -9.20 13.50 17.11
C LYS A 560 -9.36 12.37 16.11
N GLU A 561 -10.28 11.44 16.39
CA GLU A 561 -10.67 10.45 15.38
C GLU A 561 -11.18 11.19 14.14
N TYR A 562 -10.70 10.79 12.97
CA TYR A 562 -10.96 11.50 11.73
C TYR A 562 -12.34 11.13 11.19
N THR A 563 -13.19 12.15 11.08
CA THR A 563 -14.50 12.09 10.44
C THR A 563 -14.66 13.31 9.57
N THR A 564 -15.28 13.17 8.39
CA THR A 564 -15.66 14.29 7.52
C THR A 564 -17.18 14.28 7.32
N PRO A 565 -17.86 15.45 7.25
CA PRO A 565 -19.27 15.50 6.89
C PRO A 565 -19.55 15.07 5.44
N ASP A 566 -18.53 15.05 4.57
CA ASP A 566 -18.69 14.82 3.13
C ASP A 566 -18.90 13.34 2.79
N VAL A 567 -18.37 12.42 3.61
CA VAL A 567 -18.29 10.98 3.30
C VAL A 567 -18.07 10.14 4.54
N THR A 568 -18.57 8.91 4.48
CA THR A 568 -18.30 7.90 5.50
C THR A 568 -16.87 7.35 5.35
N VAL A 569 -16.05 7.47 6.39
CA VAL A 569 -14.69 6.90 6.40
C VAL A 569 -14.73 5.49 6.95
N ALA A 570 -14.32 4.50 6.15
CA ALA A 570 -14.27 3.10 6.54
C ALA A 570 -12.82 2.62 6.62
N VAL A 571 -12.35 2.28 7.83
CA VAL A 571 -11.00 1.74 8.03
C VAL A 571 -11.08 0.21 7.96
N LEU A 572 -10.30 -0.43 7.08
CA LEU A 572 -10.23 -1.89 7.01
C LEU A 572 -9.66 -2.46 8.31
N GLN A 573 -10.36 -3.42 8.91
CA GLN A 573 -9.92 -4.03 10.16
C GLN A 573 -9.02 -5.24 9.88
N PRO A 574 -8.13 -5.63 10.82
CA PRO A 574 -7.30 -6.82 10.69
C PRO A 574 -8.07 -8.10 10.29
N ALA A 575 -9.29 -8.27 10.79
CA ALA A 575 -10.15 -9.40 10.46
C ALA A 575 -10.62 -9.41 8.99
N ASP A 576 -10.70 -8.25 8.34
CA ASP A 576 -11.16 -8.15 6.95
C ASP A 576 -10.05 -8.59 5.98
N TYR A 577 -8.80 -8.26 6.28
CA TYR A 577 -7.62 -8.80 5.60
C TYR A 577 -7.58 -10.33 5.63
N ALA A 578 -7.86 -10.93 6.80
CA ALA A 578 -7.93 -12.37 6.95
C ALA A 578 -9.03 -13.01 6.09
N LYS A 579 -10.23 -12.41 6.03
CA LYS A 579 -11.33 -12.87 5.16
C LYS A 579 -10.95 -12.81 3.68
N MET A 580 -10.12 -11.85 3.29
CA MET A 580 -9.60 -11.71 1.92
C MET A 580 -8.40 -12.63 1.62
N GLY A 581 -7.81 -13.27 2.63
CA GLY A 581 -6.60 -14.09 2.48
C GLY A 581 -5.36 -13.29 2.09
N ALA A 582 -5.33 -12.00 2.42
CA ALA A 582 -4.26 -11.07 2.05
C ALA A 582 -3.84 -10.20 3.25
N THR A 583 -2.62 -9.65 3.24
CA THR A 583 -2.13 -8.71 4.27
C THR A 583 -2.18 -7.25 3.83
N TYR A 584 -2.57 -6.99 2.57
CA TYR A 584 -2.73 -5.68 1.96
C TYR A 584 -3.65 -5.81 0.73
N VAL A 585 -4.18 -4.69 0.23
CA VAL A 585 -5.03 -4.63 -0.98
C VAL A 585 -4.25 -3.97 -2.11
N SER A 586 -3.80 -4.75 -3.09
CA SER A 586 -3.10 -4.24 -4.28
C SER A 586 -4.03 -3.77 -5.39
N LYS A 587 -5.30 -4.18 -5.35
CA LYS A 587 -6.32 -3.88 -6.35
C LYS A 587 -7.61 -3.42 -5.67
N PRO A 588 -7.69 -2.15 -5.25
CA PRO A 588 -8.82 -1.63 -4.48
C PRO A 588 -10.16 -1.81 -5.21
N GLY A 589 -10.27 -1.41 -6.47
CA GLY A 589 -11.49 -1.55 -7.26
C GLY A 589 -12.02 -2.98 -7.47
N GLU A 590 -11.17 -4.01 -7.35
CA GLU A 590 -11.61 -5.41 -7.43
C GLU A 590 -11.98 -5.98 -6.04
N THR A 591 -11.30 -5.52 -4.98
CA THR A 591 -11.33 -6.19 -3.67
C THR A 591 -12.26 -5.48 -2.68
N LEU A 592 -12.19 -4.15 -2.64
CA LEU A 592 -12.92 -3.33 -1.66
C LEU A 592 -14.44 -3.33 -1.86
N PRO A 593 -15.00 -3.46 -3.08
CA PRO A 593 -16.44 -3.65 -3.23
C PRO A 593 -17.01 -4.84 -2.46
N ILE A 594 -16.24 -5.94 -2.34
CA ILE A 594 -16.65 -7.13 -1.57
C ILE A 594 -16.66 -6.81 -0.07
N TYR A 595 -15.63 -6.13 0.41
CA TYR A 595 -15.56 -5.65 1.80
C TYR A 595 -16.72 -4.69 2.12
N LEU A 596 -16.93 -3.67 1.28
CA LEU A 596 -17.97 -2.66 1.48
C LEU A 596 -19.37 -3.25 1.46
N LYS A 597 -19.63 -4.25 0.61
CA LYS A 597 -20.90 -5.00 0.62
C LYS A 597 -21.17 -5.69 1.95
N ASN A 598 -20.13 -6.21 2.61
CA ASN A 598 -20.27 -6.88 3.91
C ASN A 598 -20.33 -5.89 5.07
N ALA A 599 -19.57 -4.79 5.00
CA ALA A 599 -19.55 -3.75 6.02
C ALA A 599 -20.83 -2.90 6.01
N TYR A 600 -21.42 -2.69 4.83
CA TYR A 600 -22.62 -1.87 4.61
C TYR A 600 -23.70 -2.66 3.86
N PRO A 601 -24.30 -3.72 4.48
CA PRO A 601 -25.28 -4.58 3.82
C PRO A 601 -26.61 -3.87 3.48
N TYR A 602 -26.84 -2.69 4.05
CA TYR A 602 -28.05 -1.87 3.87
C TYR A 602 -27.72 -0.49 3.28
N ALA A 603 -26.65 -0.39 2.49
CA ALA A 603 -26.28 0.85 1.81
C ALA A 603 -27.43 1.39 0.95
N GLN A 604 -27.66 2.70 1.01
CA GLN A 604 -28.60 3.39 0.13
C GLN A 604 -27.86 3.87 -1.12
N ALA A 605 -28.58 4.00 -2.23
CA ALA A 605 -28.03 4.59 -3.45
C ALA A 605 -27.42 5.97 -3.15
N ASP A 606 -26.32 6.29 -3.83
CA ASP A 606 -25.50 7.50 -3.65
C ASP A 606 -24.75 7.58 -2.31
N LEU A 607 -24.71 6.49 -1.52
CA LEU A 607 -23.82 6.43 -0.36
C LEU A 607 -22.35 6.40 -0.81
N THR A 608 -21.59 7.41 -0.39
CA THR A 608 -20.15 7.52 -0.62
C THR A 608 -19.35 7.05 0.60
N VAL A 609 -18.33 6.22 0.37
CA VAL A 609 -17.43 5.69 1.40
C VAL A 609 -15.98 5.83 0.97
N ALA A 610 -15.15 6.45 1.82
CA ALA A 610 -13.70 6.46 1.70
C ALA A 610 -13.12 5.26 2.47
N ALA A 611 -12.67 4.23 1.75
CA ALA A 611 -12.06 3.05 2.34
C ALA A 611 -10.56 3.28 2.56
N VAL A 612 -10.09 3.20 3.82
CA VAL A 612 -8.69 3.33 4.23
C VAL A 612 -8.08 1.96 4.47
N TYR A 613 -6.93 1.67 3.85
CA TYR A 613 -6.34 0.33 3.83
C TYR A 613 -4.82 0.33 3.62
N TYR A 614 -4.16 -0.77 3.99
CA TYR A 614 -2.80 -1.07 3.55
C TYR A 614 -2.75 -1.44 2.07
N SER A 615 -2.05 -0.67 1.24
CA SER A 615 -1.99 -0.80 -0.22
C SER A 615 -0.79 -1.59 -0.75
N SER A 616 0.18 -1.92 0.09
CA SER A 616 1.39 -2.64 -0.32
C SER A 616 1.90 -3.60 0.76
N SER A 617 2.80 -4.51 0.38
CA SER A 617 3.49 -5.42 1.30
C SER A 617 4.39 -4.71 2.33
N SER A 618 4.78 -3.46 2.06
CA SER A 618 5.47 -2.60 3.02
C SER A 618 4.51 -1.87 3.97
N GLN A 619 3.22 -2.21 3.95
CA GLN A 619 2.16 -1.59 4.74
C GLN A 619 2.05 -0.07 4.50
N ALA A 620 2.25 0.38 3.25
CA ALA A 620 1.85 1.73 2.88
C ALA A 620 0.34 1.86 3.04
N ILE A 621 -0.16 3.01 3.51
CA ILE A 621 -1.59 3.23 3.74
C ILE A 621 -2.12 4.10 2.59
N SER A 622 -3.33 3.80 2.13
CA SER A 622 -4.02 4.56 1.08
C SER A 622 -5.51 4.64 1.41
N ALA A 623 -6.18 5.63 0.83
CA ALA A 623 -7.62 5.78 0.87
C ALA A 623 -8.18 5.83 -0.55
N THR A 624 -9.27 5.11 -0.80
CA THR A 624 -9.97 5.10 -2.09
C THR A 624 -11.45 5.27 -1.85
N GLU A 625 -12.08 6.17 -2.59
CA GLU A 625 -13.51 6.44 -2.49
C GLU A 625 -14.31 5.48 -3.37
N PHE A 626 -15.48 5.07 -2.87
CA PHE A 626 -16.45 4.26 -3.58
C PHE A 626 -17.83 4.85 -3.40
N VAL A 627 -18.66 4.76 -4.44
CA VAL A 627 -20.08 5.10 -4.41
C VAL A 627 -20.92 3.82 -4.59
N TYR A 628 -22.05 3.74 -3.88
CA TYR A 628 -23.02 2.67 -4.05
C TYR A 628 -24.11 3.10 -5.03
N ASP A 629 -24.23 2.42 -6.18
CA ASP A 629 -25.20 2.75 -7.23
C ASP A 629 -26.64 2.22 -6.96
N GLY A 630 -26.86 1.62 -5.79
CA GLY A 630 -28.10 0.92 -5.43
C GLY A 630 -28.06 -0.60 -5.68
N THR A 631 -27.04 -1.11 -6.35
CA THR A 631 -26.81 -2.54 -6.61
C THR A 631 -25.37 -2.96 -6.26
N THR A 632 -24.38 -2.19 -6.68
CA THR A 632 -22.94 -2.47 -6.55
C THR A 632 -22.15 -1.27 -6.02
N TRP A 633 -21.03 -1.56 -5.36
CA TRP A 633 -20.03 -0.56 -4.99
C TRP A 633 -19.05 -0.38 -6.15
N THR A 634 -18.89 0.85 -6.62
CA THR A 634 -17.96 1.22 -7.69
C THR A 634 -16.95 2.24 -7.19
N GLU A 635 -15.66 2.03 -7.50
CA GLU A 635 -14.60 2.99 -7.20
C GLU A 635 -14.93 4.33 -7.87
N THR A 636 -14.91 5.43 -7.12
CA THR A 636 -15.04 6.78 -7.70
C THR A 636 -13.86 6.97 -8.64
N ALA A 637 -14.15 7.23 -9.92
CA ALA A 637 -13.11 7.23 -10.92
C ALA A 637 -12.18 8.43 -10.73
N LYS A 638 -10.88 8.25 -10.91
CA LYS A 638 -9.97 9.40 -11.10
C LYS A 638 -10.17 10.02 -12.50
N VAL A 639 -10.89 9.32 -13.36
CA VAL A 639 -10.97 9.56 -14.79
C VAL A 639 -12.39 9.35 -15.28
N MET A 640 -13.01 10.40 -15.77
CA MET A 640 -14.35 10.40 -16.33
C MET A 640 -14.26 10.40 -17.86
N PRO A 641 -14.70 9.33 -18.56
CA PRO A 641 -14.87 9.36 -20.00
C PRO A 641 -15.90 10.43 -20.37
N THR A 642 -15.56 11.25 -21.34
CA THR A 642 -16.44 12.31 -21.85
C THR A 642 -16.24 12.46 -23.36
N THR A 643 -17.10 13.24 -23.99
CA THR A 643 -17.02 13.58 -25.42
C THR A 643 -17.01 15.09 -25.61
N MET A 644 -16.31 15.54 -26.66
CA MET A 644 -16.34 16.94 -27.10
C MET A 644 -16.42 16.97 -28.62
N LEU A 645 -17.29 17.83 -29.14
CA LEU A 645 -17.43 18.05 -30.57
C LEU A 645 -16.49 19.18 -31.00
N PHE A 646 -15.78 18.97 -32.11
CA PHE A 646 -14.96 19.97 -32.77
C PHE A 646 -15.47 20.21 -34.18
N ILE A 647 -15.47 21.46 -34.63
CA ILE A 647 -15.84 21.88 -35.98
C ILE A 647 -14.62 22.54 -36.62
N LYS A 648 -14.37 22.25 -37.91
CA LYS A 648 -13.35 22.95 -38.68
C LYS A 648 -13.95 24.21 -39.29
N ALA A 649 -13.38 25.35 -38.96
CA ALA A 649 -13.79 26.65 -39.48
C ALA A 649 -12.56 27.52 -39.74
N ASN A 650 -12.55 28.21 -40.88
CA ASN A 650 -11.42 29.04 -41.33
C ASN A 650 -10.09 28.26 -41.37
N GLY A 651 -10.13 26.97 -41.72
CA GLY A 651 -8.98 26.08 -41.80
C GLY A 651 -8.42 25.61 -40.44
N VAL A 652 -9.12 25.86 -39.33
CA VAL A 652 -8.68 25.48 -37.97
C VAL A 652 -9.78 24.70 -37.26
N TRP A 653 -9.39 23.67 -36.50
CA TRP A 653 -10.30 22.95 -35.61
C TRP A 653 -10.61 23.76 -34.37
N ASN A 654 -11.89 23.91 -34.03
CA ASN A 654 -12.33 24.62 -32.84
C ASN A 654 -13.39 23.81 -32.10
N GLU A 655 -13.48 23.99 -30.79
CA GLU A 655 -14.53 23.39 -29.97
C GLU A 655 -15.90 23.91 -30.42
N ALA A 656 -16.86 23.00 -30.64
CA ALA A 656 -18.24 23.32 -30.99
C ALA A 656 -19.02 23.75 -29.73
N ARG A 657 -18.70 24.94 -29.22
CA ARG A 657 -19.24 25.43 -27.95
C ARG A 657 -20.75 25.65 -28.02
N VAL A 658 -21.44 25.29 -26.94
CA VAL A 658 -22.84 25.61 -26.70
C VAL A 658 -22.89 26.68 -25.62
N TYR A 659 -23.35 27.87 -25.98
CA TYR A 659 -23.40 29.03 -25.09
C TYR A 659 -24.68 29.07 -24.27
N TYR A 660 -25.77 28.57 -24.83
CA TYR A 660 -27.05 28.35 -24.16
C TYR A 660 -27.84 27.29 -24.93
N ALA A 661 -28.53 26.39 -24.24
CA ALA A 661 -29.49 25.48 -24.86
C ALA A 661 -30.58 25.09 -23.86
N ASN A 662 -31.83 25.14 -24.29
CA ASN A 662 -32.95 24.63 -23.52
C ASN A 662 -34.09 24.16 -24.43
N THR A 663 -34.79 23.10 -24.04
CA THR A 663 -35.93 22.59 -24.81
C THR A 663 -37.17 23.48 -24.66
N PHE A 664 -37.28 24.18 -23.53
CA PHE A 664 -38.46 24.86 -23.00
C PHE A 664 -39.68 23.97 -22.77
N ILE A 665 -39.58 22.65 -22.91
CA ILE A 665 -40.70 21.74 -22.74
C ILE A 665 -40.79 21.32 -21.28
N GLY A 666 -41.61 22.02 -20.51
CA GLY A 666 -41.75 21.80 -19.06
C GLY A 666 -40.54 22.26 -18.23
N ASP A 667 -39.59 22.94 -18.86
CA ASP A 667 -38.41 23.56 -18.25
C ASP A 667 -38.40 25.06 -18.60
N GLU A 668 -38.32 25.94 -17.61
CA GLU A 668 -38.31 27.39 -17.83
C GLU A 668 -36.99 27.89 -18.43
N GLY A 669 -35.93 27.07 -18.37
CA GLY A 669 -34.61 27.37 -18.93
C GLY A 669 -33.92 28.59 -18.35
N GLY A 670 -34.29 28.95 -17.11
CA GLY A 670 -33.80 30.14 -16.41
C GLY A 670 -34.32 31.46 -16.98
N CYS A 671 -35.30 31.41 -17.89
CA CYS A 671 -35.88 32.62 -18.45
C CYS A 671 -36.59 33.44 -17.38
N THR A 672 -36.50 34.77 -17.50
CA THR A 672 -37.24 35.71 -16.64
C THR A 672 -38.24 36.50 -17.47
N ILE A 673 -39.35 36.87 -16.87
CA ILE A 673 -40.39 37.66 -17.54
C ILE A 673 -40.34 39.08 -16.99
N GLN A 674 -40.36 40.07 -17.88
CA GLN A 674 -40.56 41.47 -17.52
C GLN A 674 -41.78 42.02 -18.24
N ASP A 675 -42.85 42.22 -17.48
CA ASP A 675 -44.10 42.78 -17.97
C ASP A 675 -44.05 44.32 -17.90
N VAL A 676 -44.21 44.96 -19.07
CA VAL A 676 -44.32 46.42 -19.18
C VAL A 676 -45.78 46.84 -19.11
N GLU A 677 -46.66 46.10 -19.80
CA GLU A 677 -48.11 46.31 -19.76
C GLU A 677 -48.83 44.96 -19.88
N LEU A 678 -49.75 44.66 -18.96
CA LEU A 678 -50.50 43.40 -18.94
C LEU A 678 -51.96 43.53 -19.41
N GLY A 679 -52.47 44.75 -19.62
CA GLY A 679 -53.84 44.96 -20.07
C GLY A 679 -54.92 44.31 -19.18
N GLY A 680 -54.64 44.15 -17.89
CA GLY A 680 -55.51 43.50 -16.90
C GLY A 680 -55.40 41.98 -16.83
N LYS A 681 -54.39 41.37 -17.47
CA LYS A 681 -54.06 39.95 -17.34
C LYS A 681 -53.15 39.71 -16.14
N ASP A 682 -53.15 38.47 -15.64
CA ASP A 682 -52.21 38.04 -14.60
C ASP A 682 -50.82 37.73 -15.19
N TYR A 683 -50.76 37.31 -16.45
CA TYR A 683 -49.53 37.00 -17.18
C TYR A 683 -49.72 37.12 -18.70
N VAL A 684 -48.66 37.44 -19.43
CA VAL A 684 -48.59 37.27 -20.89
C VAL A 684 -47.93 35.95 -21.25
N TRP A 685 -46.83 35.61 -20.58
CA TRP A 685 -46.05 34.39 -20.81
C TRP A 685 -46.44 33.28 -19.83
N ILE A 686 -46.57 32.06 -20.35
CA ILE A 686 -46.74 30.84 -19.56
C ILE A 686 -45.91 29.72 -20.17
N LEU A 687 -45.31 28.89 -19.32
CA LEU A 687 -44.60 27.70 -19.76
C LEU A 687 -45.58 26.55 -19.97
N ASP A 688 -45.65 26.04 -21.20
CA ASP A 688 -46.46 24.89 -21.56
C ASP A 688 -45.61 23.63 -21.68
N ALA A 689 -46.06 22.54 -21.03
CA ALA A 689 -45.35 21.27 -20.95
C ALA A 689 -45.20 20.53 -22.30
N LYS A 690 -45.82 21.00 -23.38
CA LYS A 690 -45.74 20.40 -24.72
C LYS A 690 -45.25 21.38 -25.77
N TYR A 691 -45.55 22.67 -25.61
CA TYR A 691 -45.34 23.67 -26.67
C TYR A 691 -44.26 24.70 -26.35
N GLY A 692 -43.67 24.66 -25.15
CA GLY A 692 -42.64 25.61 -24.77
C GLY A 692 -43.18 26.85 -24.08
N TRP A 693 -42.42 27.94 -24.14
CA TRP A 693 -42.91 29.24 -23.68
C TRP A 693 -43.98 29.77 -24.63
N LYS A 694 -45.12 30.16 -24.06
CA LYS A 694 -46.29 30.63 -24.80
C LYS A 694 -46.68 32.04 -24.35
N ALA A 695 -46.78 32.97 -25.30
CA ALA A 695 -47.26 34.33 -25.07
C ALA A 695 -48.63 34.56 -25.69
N THR A 696 -49.53 35.23 -24.96
CA THR A 696 -50.75 35.79 -25.56
C THR A 696 -51.29 36.97 -24.76
N GLY A 697 -51.69 38.03 -25.46
CA GLY A 697 -52.46 39.16 -24.92
C GLY A 697 -53.97 38.95 -24.89
N TYR A 698 -54.47 37.79 -25.31
CA TYR A 698 -55.91 37.53 -25.34
C TYR A 698 -56.44 37.18 -23.92
N LEU A 699 -57.53 37.82 -23.52
CA LEU A 699 -58.30 37.49 -22.31
C LEU A 699 -59.77 37.87 -22.52
N GLY A 700 -60.57 36.95 -23.09
CA GLY A 700 -61.97 37.20 -23.46
C GLY A 700 -62.13 38.31 -24.52
N GLY A 701 -61.05 38.68 -25.20
CA GLY A 701 -60.89 39.81 -26.11
C GLY A 701 -59.43 40.25 -26.17
N ASN A 702 -59.06 41.01 -27.20
CA ASN A 702 -57.69 41.52 -27.34
C ASN A 702 -57.41 42.57 -26.27
N LYS A 703 -56.26 42.46 -25.60
CA LYS A 703 -55.76 43.44 -24.63
C LYS A 703 -54.52 44.10 -25.19
N THR A 704 -54.26 45.35 -24.79
CA THR A 704 -52.96 45.95 -25.05
C THR A 704 -51.98 45.39 -24.04
N THR A 705 -50.90 44.76 -24.53
CA THR A 705 -49.85 44.21 -23.66
C THR A 705 -48.49 44.47 -24.25
N GLU A 706 -47.49 44.57 -23.39
CA GLU A 706 -46.08 44.47 -23.72
C GLU A 706 -45.40 43.66 -22.63
N SER A 707 -44.76 42.55 -23.01
CA SER A 707 -44.04 41.68 -22.08
C SER A 707 -42.86 41.01 -22.76
N TRP A 708 -41.77 40.86 -22.02
CA TRP A 708 -40.50 40.37 -22.51
C TRP A 708 -40.12 39.07 -21.81
N LEU A 709 -39.82 38.04 -22.58
CA LEU A 709 -39.18 36.82 -22.09
C LEU A 709 -37.67 36.95 -22.27
N LEU A 710 -36.95 37.13 -21.17
CA LEU A 710 -35.50 37.29 -21.15
C LEU A 710 -34.81 35.95 -20.94
N ILE A 711 -33.93 35.63 -21.88
CA ILE A 711 -33.01 34.49 -21.77
C ILE A 711 -31.91 34.86 -20.74
N PRO A 712 -31.36 33.88 -20.01
CA PRO A 712 -30.18 34.08 -19.17
C PRO A 712 -29.04 34.80 -19.88
N GLU A 713 -28.10 35.33 -19.09
CA GLU A 713 -26.93 36.01 -19.63
C GLU A 713 -26.09 35.04 -20.42
N ILE A 714 -25.66 35.44 -21.61
CA ILE A 714 -24.84 34.60 -22.46
C ILE A 714 -23.51 35.30 -22.70
N ASN A 715 -22.42 34.61 -22.37
CA ASN A 715 -21.07 35.10 -22.59
C ASN A 715 -20.50 34.47 -23.87
N LEU A 716 -20.34 35.27 -24.92
CA LEU A 716 -19.78 34.86 -26.22
C LEU A 716 -18.28 35.12 -26.33
N LYS A 717 -17.55 35.16 -25.21
CA LYS A 717 -16.10 35.30 -25.21
C LYS A 717 -15.42 34.13 -25.91
N GLY A 718 -14.65 34.42 -26.95
CA GLY A 718 -13.98 33.44 -27.79
C GLY A 718 -14.92 32.69 -28.73
N ALA A 719 -16.10 33.22 -29.01
CA ALA A 719 -17.00 32.67 -30.03
C ALA A 719 -16.49 32.94 -31.45
N LEU A 720 -16.81 32.04 -32.38
CA LEU A 720 -16.33 32.09 -33.76
C LEU A 720 -17.47 32.31 -34.76
N THR A 721 -18.37 31.35 -34.86
CA THR A 721 -19.54 31.32 -35.74
C THR A 721 -20.79 30.92 -34.95
N PRO A 722 -21.14 31.64 -33.85
CA PRO A 722 -22.31 31.28 -33.06
C PRO A 722 -23.59 31.53 -33.85
N VAL A 723 -24.50 30.56 -33.82
CA VAL A 723 -25.80 30.62 -34.47
C VAL A 723 -26.90 30.35 -33.46
N LEU A 724 -27.86 31.27 -33.40
CA LEU A 724 -29.09 31.12 -32.64
C LEU A 724 -30.05 30.23 -33.43
N ARG A 725 -30.64 29.24 -32.77
CA ARG A 725 -31.68 28.35 -33.29
C ARG A 725 -32.82 28.24 -32.31
N PHE A 726 -34.04 28.24 -32.79
CA PHE A 726 -35.21 27.83 -32.02
C PHE A 726 -36.35 27.41 -32.97
N GLU A 727 -37.37 26.76 -32.43
CA GLU A 727 -38.60 26.49 -33.17
C GLU A 727 -39.70 27.42 -32.66
N ALA A 728 -40.43 28.04 -33.58
CA ALA A 728 -41.55 28.90 -33.22
C ALA A 728 -42.83 28.56 -33.99
N GLY A 729 -43.96 28.65 -33.29
CA GLY A 729 -45.30 28.58 -33.83
C GLY A 729 -46.07 29.84 -33.47
N LEU A 730 -46.93 30.33 -34.36
CA LEU A 730 -47.66 31.57 -34.13
C LEU A 730 -49.01 31.54 -34.85
N ASN A 731 -50.09 31.99 -34.20
CA ASN A 731 -51.40 32.05 -34.83
C ASN A 731 -52.19 33.29 -34.36
N TYR A 732 -53.38 33.48 -34.93
CA TYR A 732 -54.32 34.56 -34.60
C TYR A 732 -53.83 35.98 -34.96
N LEU A 733 -53.04 36.11 -36.03
CA LEU A 733 -52.62 37.42 -36.58
C LEU A 733 -53.73 38.18 -37.30
N TYR A 734 -54.73 37.47 -37.83
CA TYR A 734 -55.86 38.05 -38.58
C TYR A 734 -55.47 39.06 -39.68
N GLY A 735 -54.36 38.79 -40.40
CA GLY A 735 -53.87 39.62 -41.50
C GLY A 735 -52.78 40.63 -41.11
N ALA A 736 -52.43 40.73 -39.82
CA ALA A 736 -51.25 41.45 -39.36
C ALA A 736 -49.94 40.68 -39.66
N LYS A 737 -48.79 41.36 -39.61
CA LYS A 737 -47.47 40.72 -39.70
C LYS A 737 -46.99 40.30 -38.33
N ALA A 738 -46.31 39.16 -38.23
CA ALA A 738 -45.73 38.68 -36.98
C ALA A 738 -44.74 39.69 -36.38
N GLU A 739 -43.90 40.30 -37.22
CA GLU A 739 -42.85 41.27 -36.85
C GLU A 739 -43.37 42.56 -36.21
N ASP A 740 -44.64 42.90 -36.44
CA ASP A 740 -45.29 44.05 -35.81
C ASP A 740 -45.55 43.80 -34.31
N TYR A 741 -45.67 42.53 -33.91
CA TYR A 741 -46.10 42.11 -32.57
C TYR A 741 -45.07 41.27 -31.82
N ILE A 742 -44.17 40.57 -32.52
CA ILE A 742 -43.11 39.76 -31.94
C ILE A 742 -41.76 40.26 -32.44
N SER A 743 -40.78 40.36 -31.55
CA SER A 743 -39.40 40.63 -31.94
C SER A 743 -38.45 39.81 -31.06
N VAL A 744 -37.42 39.23 -31.68
CA VAL A 744 -36.27 38.70 -30.92
C VAL A 744 -35.21 39.78 -30.92
N CYS A 745 -34.76 40.14 -29.73
CA CYS A 745 -33.90 41.29 -29.48
C CYS A 745 -32.62 40.85 -28.77
N VAL A 746 -31.51 41.51 -29.08
CA VAL A 746 -30.22 41.33 -28.40
C VAL A 746 -29.80 42.66 -27.78
N SER A 747 -29.31 42.61 -26.55
CA SER A 747 -28.72 43.76 -25.85
C SER A 747 -27.36 43.38 -25.29
N THR A 748 -26.43 44.34 -25.27
CA THR A 748 -25.13 44.23 -24.60
C THR A 748 -25.03 45.13 -23.36
N ASP A 749 -26.07 45.91 -23.07
CA ASP A 749 -26.11 46.90 -21.99
C ASP A 749 -27.28 46.70 -21.01
N TYR A 750 -28.11 45.67 -21.22
CA TYR A 750 -29.18 45.30 -20.31
C TYR A 750 -28.63 44.92 -18.92
N THR A 751 -29.22 45.52 -17.89
CA THR A 751 -28.91 45.23 -16.49
C THR A 751 -30.10 44.62 -15.77
N ASN A 752 -31.24 45.32 -15.70
CA ASN A 752 -32.43 44.86 -14.98
C ASN A 752 -33.79 45.39 -15.51
N ASP A 753 -33.79 46.33 -16.46
CA ASP A 753 -35.02 46.95 -16.98
C ASP A 753 -34.97 47.08 -18.51
N VAL A 754 -35.87 46.33 -19.17
CA VAL A 754 -36.00 46.28 -20.65
C VAL A 754 -36.29 47.63 -21.26
N THR A 755 -36.88 48.57 -20.51
CA THR A 755 -37.24 49.91 -21.00
C THR A 755 -36.07 50.89 -21.02
N THR A 756 -34.98 50.56 -20.31
CA THR A 756 -33.79 51.41 -20.19
C THR A 756 -32.59 50.91 -20.99
N ALA A 757 -32.63 49.65 -21.43
CA ALA A 757 -31.57 49.02 -22.22
C ALA A 757 -31.71 49.30 -23.72
N THR A 758 -30.59 49.19 -24.44
CA THR A 758 -30.57 49.27 -25.90
C THR A 758 -30.78 47.89 -26.50
N TRP A 759 -31.77 47.74 -27.37
CA TRP A 759 -32.12 46.47 -28.01
C TRP A 759 -31.98 46.54 -29.52
N GLU A 760 -31.14 45.65 -30.07
CA GLU A 760 -31.06 45.39 -31.51
C GLU A 760 -32.03 44.27 -31.88
N LYS A 761 -32.90 44.51 -32.86
CA LYS A 761 -33.81 43.49 -33.37
C LYS A 761 -33.06 42.56 -34.34
N LEU A 762 -33.30 41.26 -34.20
CA LEU A 762 -32.83 40.25 -35.13
C LEU A 762 -33.80 40.09 -36.30
N GLU A 763 -33.22 39.87 -37.48
CA GLU A 763 -33.96 39.62 -38.71
C GLU A 763 -34.00 38.12 -39.01
N PHE A 764 -35.16 37.61 -39.40
CA PHE A 764 -35.35 36.21 -39.77
C PHE A 764 -35.96 36.11 -41.16
N ALA A 765 -35.53 35.11 -41.94
CA ALA A 765 -35.98 34.94 -43.32
C ALA A 765 -37.48 34.63 -43.44
N THR A 766 -38.07 33.99 -42.44
CA THR A 766 -39.50 33.64 -42.42
C THR A 766 -39.98 33.58 -40.97
N TRP A 767 -41.16 34.15 -40.72
CA TRP A 767 -41.86 34.05 -39.44
C TRP A 767 -43.02 33.05 -39.52
N PRO A 768 -43.35 32.33 -38.42
CA PRO A 768 -44.51 31.46 -38.39
C PRO A 768 -45.82 32.25 -38.55
N ASP A 769 -46.79 31.67 -39.25
CA ASP A 769 -48.14 32.19 -39.45
C ASP A 769 -49.26 31.21 -39.04
N SER A 770 -48.85 30.01 -38.58
CA SER A 770 -49.72 28.99 -37.98
C SER A 770 -49.04 28.34 -36.77
N PHE A 771 -49.77 27.47 -36.05
CA PHE A 771 -49.20 26.64 -34.98
C PHE A 771 -48.29 25.50 -35.49
N THR A 772 -47.97 25.48 -36.78
CA THR A 772 -46.91 24.63 -37.31
C THR A 772 -45.58 25.26 -36.93
N PHE A 773 -44.81 24.57 -36.08
CA PHE A 773 -43.49 25.03 -35.69
C PHE A 773 -42.55 25.03 -36.89
N ILE A 774 -41.85 26.14 -37.11
CA ILE A 774 -40.77 26.27 -38.09
C ILE A 774 -39.46 26.59 -37.38
N PRO A 775 -38.31 26.15 -37.92
CA PRO A 775 -37.01 26.55 -37.41
C PRO A 775 -36.77 28.04 -37.69
N MET A 776 -36.21 28.72 -36.70
CA MET A 776 -35.80 30.11 -36.72
C MET A 776 -34.29 30.13 -36.47
N GLU A 777 -33.52 30.74 -37.37
CA GLU A 777 -32.06 30.79 -37.27
C GLU A 777 -31.53 32.20 -37.50
N ALA A 778 -30.50 32.60 -36.74
CA ALA A 778 -29.81 33.87 -36.91
C ALA A 778 -28.31 33.76 -36.60
N ASP A 779 -27.47 34.40 -37.42
CA ASP A 779 -26.03 34.53 -37.18
C ASP A 779 -25.75 35.52 -36.05
N PHE A 780 -24.96 35.09 -35.07
CA PHE A 780 -24.56 35.88 -33.91
C PHE A 780 -23.09 36.31 -33.96
N SER A 781 -22.37 36.07 -35.05
CA SER A 781 -20.94 36.40 -35.20
C SER A 781 -20.63 37.88 -34.90
N LYS A 782 -21.59 38.79 -35.11
CA LYS A 782 -21.50 40.22 -34.75
C LYS A 782 -21.28 40.47 -33.23
N TYR A 783 -21.67 39.52 -32.40
CA TYR A 783 -21.61 39.59 -30.95
C TYR A 783 -20.47 38.78 -30.34
N ASN A 784 -19.57 38.24 -31.15
CA ASN A 784 -18.36 37.57 -30.67
C ASN A 784 -17.60 38.48 -29.68
N ASP A 785 -17.07 37.87 -28.63
CA ASP A 785 -16.35 38.52 -27.53
C ASP A 785 -17.16 39.47 -26.64
N LYS A 786 -18.50 39.38 -26.68
CA LYS A 786 -19.40 40.16 -25.82
C LYS A 786 -20.18 39.30 -24.85
N VAL A 787 -20.57 39.91 -23.73
CA VAL A 787 -21.65 39.40 -22.88
C VAL A 787 -22.95 40.00 -23.38
N ILE A 788 -23.96 39.17 -23.62
CA ILE A 788 -25.22 39.56 -24.24
C ILE A 788 -26.43 39.08 -23.44
N ARG A 789 -27.56 39.70 -23.73
CA ARG A 789 -28.90 39.28 -23.33
C ARG A 789 -29.75 39.14 -24.57
N ILE A 790 -30.42 38.01 -24.71
CA ILE A 790 -31.46 37.81 -25.73
C ILE A 790 -32.81 37.92 -25.02
N ALA A 791 -33.76 38.61 -25.65
CA ALA A 791 -35.13 38.62 -25.17
C ALA A 791 -36.12 38.51 -26.33
N ILE A 792 -37.25 37.84 -26.08
CA ILE A 792 -38.37 37.79 -26.99
C ILE A 792 -39.41 38.78 -26.49
N LYS A 793 -39.59 39.88 -27.23
CA LYS A 793 -40.61 40.88 -26.98
C LYS A 793 -41.93 40.42 -27.59
N TYR A 794 -42.98 40.34 -26.78
CA TYR A 794 -44.36 40.17 -27.21
C TYR A 794 -45.14 41.46 -26.97
N THR A 795 -45.84 41.95 -27.99
CA THR A 795 -46.83 43.01 -27.88
C THR A 795 -48.18 42.58 -28.43
N SER A 796 -49.23 43.25 -27.96
CA SER A 796 -50.59 43.14 -28.53
C SER A 796 -51.34 44.44 -28.35
N ASP A 797 -52.42 44.63 -29.10
CA ASP A 797 -53.26 45.81 -29.07
C ASP A 797 -54.75 45.46 -29.27
N ALA A 798 -55.61 46.47 -29.41
CA ALA A 798 -57.04 46.25 -29.61
C ALA A 798 -57.39 45.49 -30.91
N THR A 799 -56.50 45.49 -31.90
CA THR A 799 -56.69 44.88 -33.23
C THR A 799 -56.13 43.47 -33.32
N CYS A 800 -55.01 43.18 -32.65
CA CYS A 800 -54.35 41.88 -32.70
C CYS A 800 -53.79 41.48 -31.32
N ALA A 801 -54.12 40.26 -30.89
CA ALA A 801 -53.51 39.58 -29.76
C ALA A 801 -53.18 38.14 -30.16
N SER A 802 -52.08 37.99 -30.89
CA SER A 802 -51.62 36.70 -31.41
C SER A 802 -51.29 35.72 -30.28
N THR A 803 -51.13 34.44 -30.61
CA THR A 803 -50.49 33.48 -29.71
C THR A 803 -49.17 33.06 -30.31
N PHE A 804 -48.08 33.26 -29.58
CA PHE A 804 -46.73 32.86 -29.98
C PHE A 804 -46.23 31.75 -29.06
N GLU A 805 -45.60 30.73 -29.62
CA GLU A 805 -45.03 29.59 -28.91
C GLU A 805 -43.59 29.38 -29.36
N VAL A 806 -42.66 29.16 -28.42
CA VAL A 806 -41.23 28.96 -28.69
C VAL A 806 -40.66 27.81 -27.88
N LYS A 807 -39.85 26.97 -28.53
CA LYS A 807 -39.17 25.82 -27.93
C LYS A 807 -37.85 25.50 -28.62
N ASN A 808 -37.08 24.57 -28.05
CA ASN A 808 -35.80 24.08 -28.60
C ASN A 808 -34.81 25.21 -28.91
N PHE A 809 -34.62 26.12 -27.95
CA PHE A 809 -33.80 27.31 -28.10
C PHE A 809 -32.32 26.99 -27.80
N SER A 810 -31.42 27.27 -28.74
CA SER A 810 -29.98 27.13 -28.54
C SER A 810 -29.18 28.24 -29.22
N LEU A 811 -28.06 28.62 -28.61
CA LEU A 811 -27.03 29.46 -29.20
C LEU A 811 -25.70 28.71 -29.09
N GLN A 812 -25.13 28.33 -30.24
CA GLN A 812 -23.99 27.42 -30.31
C GLN A 812 -23.17 27.67 -31.59
N GLU A 813 -21.92 27.23 -31.61
CA GLU A 813 -21.06 27.27 -32.81
C GLU A 813 -21.64 26.44 -33.96
N GLU A 814 -21.44 26.93 -35.18
CA GLU A 814 -21.80 26.24 -36.44
C GLU A 814 -20.60 25.91 -37.32
#